data_AF-A0A7Y6WZV1-F1
#
_entry.id   AF-A0A7Y6WZV1-F1
#
_cell.length_a   1.000
_cell.length_b   1.000
_cell.length_c   1.000
_cell.angle_alpha   90.00
_cell.angle_beta   90.00
_cell.angle_gamma   90.00
#
_symmetry.space_group_name_H-M   'P 1'
#
loop_
_entity.id
_entity.type
_entity.pdbx_description
1 polymer ?
#
loop_
_entity_poly.entity_id
_entity_poly.type
_entity_poly.pdbx_seq_one_letter_code
_entity_poly.pdbx_strand_id
1 'polypeptide(L)'
;MRGAGRRGAGFWACGLVLWVACSQTQPYEDADSRRGVSACEPMTCASQGMDCGIAIDGCGGTLDCGACGPGEVCGGGGRHNVCGPAPCEPTPCEALGLNCGPVSDGCEGVLDCGTCEAPESCGGGGTPNVCGEPTCTPDTCESLARDCGAVPDGCGGILDCGGCADGLTCGGGGAPNVCGRGLCKRATCDALGKDCGQVSDGCGGMLDCGGCADGLTCGGGGVPHVCGHPPCTPGTCETLGKNCGPVADGCGGMLDCGGCADGLTCGGGGEPNVCGGGVCTPLTCESQGRNCGAVPDGCGGLLDCGVCPAGETCGGGGVDHVCGRPLCTPATCEALGKDCGTVPDGCGGALQCGTCANGETCGGGGTPNVCAAPSCRPYTCGLLGKDCGAVPDGCGGVLECGTCTAPESCGATGVPNVCAASASVCVDRNLGSELPVMVKGSTAHAGDDHLSSCGGSGAPDRGFLWTAPRSALFTFDTARSAIRSLISVRSGGCGGAELACAKDGISYGGGARVSVPLVQGQTVLVVVDAASPDRFSAGYFELHIDELRASEAGACFDGMDNDGDRWVDCADTDCHDAPGCGGRGCAHHDLGSALPVTFHGETAGSGDGFQGTCGALLQQDRAHLWTAPKAGTYVFDTAPSEWGNALYVLTGCRGTELGCASNPDGGPPGSPAVKVTLEQGQAVLVVVDGMANPDQDTPIRYTLHISEHAETETGRCADGADNDADGAADSADSDCW
;
A
#
# COMPACT_ATOMS: atom_id res chain seq x y z
N MET A 1 25.06 -70.45 23.48
CA MET A 1 24.93 -71.36 24.64
C MET A 1 23.54 -71.19 25.23
N ARG A 2 22.80 -72.31 25.39
CA ARG A 2 21.53 -72.54 26.13
C ARG A 2 20.32 -71.65 25.72
N GLY A 3 19.18 -72.15 25.24
CA GLY A 3 18.72 -73.51 24.98
C GLY A 3 17.19 -73.56 24.85
N ALA A 4 16.72 -74.39 23.89
CA ALA A 4 15.42 -75.09 23.81
C ALA A 4 14.09 -74.29 23.80
N GLY A 5 13.09 -74.57 22.96
CA GLY A 5 12.94 -75.58 21.90
C GLY A 5 11.47 -75.88 21.57
N ARG A 6 11.29 -76.56 20.40
CA ARG A 6 10.15 -77.41 19.97
C ARG A 6 8.82 -76.72 19.61
N ARG A 7 7.98 -77.18 18.66
CA ARG A 7 8.00 -78.13 17.51
C ARG A 7 6.52 -78.27 17.09
N GLY A 8 6.25 -78.49 15.80
CA GLY A 8 5.02 -79.13 15.26
C GLY A 8 4.12 -78.15 14.48
N ALA A 9 3.93 -78.18 13.16
CA ALA A 9 3.64 -79.24 12.17
C ALA A 9 2.18 -79.76 12.19
N GLY A 10 1.48 -79.62 11.06
CA GLY A 10 0.23 -80.33 10.71
C GLY A 10 -0.71 -79.45 9.86
N PHE A 11 -0.60 -79.41 8.53
CA PHE A 11 -1.20 -80.29 7.50
C PHE A 11 -2.73 -80.21 7.32
N TRP A 12 -3.12 -79.91 6.06
CA TRP A 12 -4.33 -80.31 5.31
C TRP A 12 -5.69 -79.71 5.69
N ALA A 13 -6.68 -79.54 4.80
CA ALA A 13 -6.84 -79.41 3.35
C ALA A 13 -8.37 -79.40 3.11
N CYS A 14 -8.84 -78.50 2.23
CA CYS A 14 -10.00 -78.60 1.32
C CYS A 14 -11.41 -79.03 1.78
N GLY A 15 -12.41 -78.25 1.32
CA GLY A 15 -13.72 -78.72 0.87
C GLY A 15 -14.89 -77.74 1.17
N LEU A 16 -15.20 -76.80 0.27
CA LEU A 16 -16.39 -76.76 -0.64
C LEU A 16 -17.73 -76.49 0.08
N VAL A 17 -18.54 -75.47 -0.26
CA VAL A 17 -19.42 -75.40 -1.46
C VAL A 17 -20.02 -73.97 -1.67
N LEU A 18 -19.93 -73.45 -2.91
CA LEU A 18 -20.89 -72.71 -3.82
C LEU A 18 -22.01 -71.79 -3.21
N TRP A 19 -22.45 -70.62 -3.76
CA TRP A 19 -22.64 -70.15 -5.17
C TRP A 19 -22.97 -68.62 -5.31
N VAL A 20 -22.44 -67.97 -6.37
CA VAL A 20 -23.02 -66.95 -7.32
C VAL A 20 -23.52 -65.57 -6.78
N ALA A 21 -23.27 -64.35 -7.32
CA ALA A 21 -22.83 -63.73 -8.60
C ALA A 21 -22.03 -62.42 -8.27
N CYS A 22 -21.22 -61.72 -9.10
CA CYS A 22 -21.31 -61.34 -10.52
C CYS A 22 -19.91 -61.10 -11.17
N SER A 23 -19.81 -61.50 -12.44
CA SER A 23 -18.98 -61.07 -13.60
C SER A 23 -17.91 -59.98 -13.41
N GLN A 24 -16.61 -60.28 -13.54
CA GLN A 24 -15.77 -60.52 -14.75
C GLN A 24 -15.38 -59.28 -15.57
N THR A 25 -14.08 -58.93 -15.50
CA THR A 25 -13.27 -58.49 -16.65
C THR A 25 -11.87 -59.09 -16.53
N GLN A 26 -11.40 -59.70 -17.62
CA GLN A 26 -10.04 -60.19 -17.89
C GLN A 26 -9.89 -60.21 -19.43
N PRO A 27 -8.67 -60.26 -20.00
CA PRO A 27 -7.84 -59.10 -20.34
C PRO A 27 -7.56 -59.03 -21.86
N TYR A 28 -6.87 -57.99 -22.33
CA TYR A 28 -6.17 -58.03 -23.63
C TYR A 28 -4.80 -57.36 -23.49
N GLU A 29 -3.75 -58.16 -23.65
CA GLU A 29 -2.36 -57.72 -23.84
C GLU A 29 -2.02 -57.72 -25.33
N ASP A 30 -1.34 -56.67 -25.79
CA ASP A 30 -0.14 -56.69 -26.65
C ASP A 30 0.33 -55.22 -26.76
N ALA A 31 1.45 -54.77 -26.20
CA ALA A 31 2.87 -55.09 -26.40
C ALA A 31 3.60 -54.13 -27.38
N ASP A 32 4.40 -53.26 -26.74
CA ASP A 32 5.68 -52.63 -27.14
C ASP A 32 5.77 -51.60 -28.30
N SER A 33 5.99 -50.31 -27.96
CA SER A 33 7.26 -49.61 -28.25
C SER A 33 7.34 -48.15 -27.71
N ARG A 34 7.82 -48.04 -26.47
CA ARG A 34 8.81 -47.08 -25.92
C ARG A 34 8.90 -45.63 -26.45
N ARG A 35 8.35 -44.69 -25.68
CA ARG A 35 9.06 -43.50 -25.14
C ARG A 35 8.63 -43.35 -23.68
N GLY A 36 9.58 -43.31 -22.76
CA GLY A 36 9.32 -43.17 -21.33
C GLY A 36 8.88 -41.76 -21.02
N VAL A 37 7.63 -41.60 -20.58
CA VAL A 37 7.18 -40.45 -19.80
C VAL A 37 7.87 -40.58 -18.45
N SER A 38 8.64 -39.58 -18.03
CA SER A 38 9.07 -39.49 -16.63
C SER A 38 7.82 -39.23 -15.79
N ALA A 39 7.22 -40.30 -15.29
CA ALA A 39 6.23 -40.18 -14.24
C ALA A 39 6.93 -39.55 -13.02
N CYS A 40 6.40 -38.43 -12.53
CA CYS A 40 6.74 -37.93 -11.20
C CYS A 40 6.53 -39.08 -10.21
N GLU A 41 7.60 -39.52 -9.55
CA GLU A 41 7.52 -40.56 -8.54
C GLU A 41 7.11 -39.89 -7.24
N PRO A 42 5.86 -40.08 -6.77
CA PRO A 42 5.33 -39.36 -5.62
C PRO A 42 6.18 -39.64 -4.39
N MET A 43 6.60 -38.59 -3.69
CA MET A 43 7.30 -38.75 -2.41
C MET A 43 6.37 -39.46 -1.43
N THR A 44 6.89 -40.41 -0.68
CA THR A 44 6.14 -41.08 0.40
C THR A 44 6.30 -40.33 1.72
N CYS A 45 5.38 -40.50 2.66
CA CYS A 45 5.52 -39.96 4.02
C CYS A 45 6.86 -40.33 4.66
N ALA A 46 7.31 -41.58 4.45
CA ALA A 46 8.59 -42.08 4.97
C ALA A 46 9.81 -41.40 4.32
N SER A 47 9.76 -41.08 3.03
CA SER A 47 10.84 -40.33 2.36
C SER A 47 10.86 -38.85 2.75
N GLN A 48 9.74 -38.33 3.26
CA GLN A 48 9.60 -36.95 3.75
C GLN A 48 9.81 -36.81 5.27
N GLY A 49 10.04 -37.93 5.98
CA GLY A 49 10.21 -37.92 7.44
C GLY A 49 8.93 -37.57 8.21
N MET A 50 7.77 -37.89 7.65
CA MET A 50 6.45 -37.62 8.22
C MET A 50 5.80 -38.90 8.73
N ASP A 51 5.26 -38.87 9.95
CA ASP A 51 4.71 -40.03 10.67
C ASP A 51 3.17 -39.97 10.79
N CYS A 52 2.56 -38.83 10.50
CA CYS A 52 1.11 -38.61 10.64
C CYS A 52 0.65 -37.36 9.87
N GLY A 53 -0.67 -37.20 9.72
CA GLY A 53 -1.27 -35.99 9.14
C GLY A 53 -1.28 -36.00 7.61
N ILE A 54 -1.63 -34.85 7.03
CA ILE A 54 -1.77 -34.68 5.58
C ILE A 54 -0.53 -33.98 5.02
N ALA A 55 0.01 -34.50 3.92
CA ALA A 55 1.16 -33.95 3.21
C ALA A 55 0.91 -33.91 1.70
N ILE A 56 1.74 -33.20 0.95
CA ILE A 56 1.71 -33.24 -0.52
C ILE A 56 2.86 -34.12 -1.02
N ASP A 57 2.61 -34.86 -2.09
CA ASP A 57 3.57 -35.86 -2.60
C ASP A 57 4.61 -35.28 -3.58
N GLY A 58 4.58 -33.97 -3.82
CA GLY A 58 5.44 -33.30 -4.79
C GLY A 58 5.03 -33.51 -6.25
N CYS A 59 3.91 -34.19 -6.50
CA CYS A 59 3.36 -34.49 -7.83
C CYS A 59 1.91 -33.99 -7.99
N GLY A 60 1.46 -33.08 -7.13
CA GLY A 60 0.09 -32.54 -7.13
C GLY A 60 -0.95 -33.46 -6.47
N GLY A 61 -0.53 -34.53 -5.81
CA GLY A 61 -1.37 -35.38 -4.98
C GLY A 61 -1.21 -35.09 -3.48
N THR A 62 -2.18 -35.54 -2.70
CA THR A 62 -2.19 -35.43 -1.23
C THR A 62 -1.97 -36.81 -0.62
N LEU A 63 -1.00 -36.91 0.31
CA LEU A 63 -0.70 -38.09 1.12
C LEU A 63 -1.41 -37.98 2.46
N ASP A 64 -2.01 -39.08 2.90
CA ASP A 64 -2.42 -39.28 4.28
C ASP A 64 -1.38 -40.16 4.98
N CYS A 65 -0.59 -39.55 5.84
CA CYS A 65 0.49 -40.20 6.58
C CYS A 65 0.01 -40.93 7.83
N GLY A 66 -1.30 -41.00 8.04
CA GLY A 66 -1.94 -41.76 9.11
C GLY A 66 -2.05 -40.98 10.41
N ALA A 67 -2.42 -41.71 11.47
CA ALA A 67 -2.59 -41.18 12.82
C ALA A 67 -1.55 -41.79 13.77
N CYS A 68 -1.20 -41.04 14.81
CA CYS A 68 -0.22 -41.47 15.80
C CYS A 68 -0.73 -42.61 16.70
N GLY A 69 0.22 -43.34 17.28
CA GLY A 69 -0.06 -44.41 18.24
C GLY A 69 -0.64 -43.88 19.56
N PRO A 70 -1.15 -44.77 20.43
CA PRO A 70 -1.75 -44.36 21.71
C PRO A 70 -0.75 -43.60 22.60
N GLY A 71 -1.04 -42.32 22.89
CA GLY A 71 -0.23 -41.45 23.74
C GLY A 71 0.60 -40.40 23.01
N GLU A 72 0.53 -40.38 21.67
CA GLU A 72 1.19 -39.39 20.81
C GLU A 72 0.15 -38.63 19.99
N VAL A 73 0.46 -37.38 19.63
CA VAL A 73 -0.38 -36.55 18.77
C VAL A 73 0.42 -36.09 17.56
N CYS A 74 -0.26 -35.87 16.45
CA CYS A 74 0.38 -35.37 15.25
C CYS A 74 0.78 -33.91 15.42
N GLY A 75 2.07 -33.58 15.28
CA GLY A 75 2.62 -32.28 15.68
C GLY A 75 3.24 -32.25 17.08
N GLY A 76 3.20 -33.38 17.81
CA GLY A 76 3.68 -33.45 19.20
C GLY A 76 5.17 -33.10 19.34
N GLY A 77 5.52 -32.32 20.38
CA GLY A 77 6.89 -31.83 20.59
C GLY A 77 7.32 -30.68 19.68
N GLY A 78 6.39 -30.03 18.98
CA GLY A 78 6.63 -28.80 18.20
C GLY A 78 7.17 -29.04 16.79
N ARG A 79 6.91 -30.21 16.18
CA ARG A 79 7.35 -30.55 14.81
C ARG A 79 6.18 -31.06 13.98
N HIS A 80 5.80 -30.33 12.93
CA HIS A 80 4.66 -30.63 12.06
C HIS A 80 4.77 -32.00 11.38
N ASN A 81 3.63 -32.69 11.27
CA ASN A 81 3.47 -34.01 10.61
C ASN A 81 4.37 -35.13 11.15
N VAL A 82 4.85 -35.00 12.39
CA VAL A 82 5.62 -36.00 13.13
C VAL A 82 4.86 -36.36 14.41
N CYS A 83 4.84 -37.65 14.76
CA CYS A 83 4.23 -38.10 16.00
C CYS A 83 5.14 -37.78 17.18
N GLY A 84 4.60 -37.12 18.20
CA GLY A 84 5.34 -36.82 19.42
C GLY A 84 4.46 -36.85 20.68
N PRO A 85 5.09 -36.88 21.87
CA PRO A 85 4.37 -37.01 23.13
C PRO A 85 3.60 -35.71 23.44
N ALA A 86 2.33 -35.87 23.82
CA ALA A 86 1.54 -34.86 24.50
C ALA A 86 1.46 -35.18 26.00
N PRO A 87 1.38 -34.17 26.89
CA PRO A 87 0.96 -32.79 26.58
C PRO A 87 2.07 -31.72 26.64
N CYS A 88 1.91 -30.71 25.78
CA CYS A 88 2.43 -29.34 25.98
C CYS A 88 1.81 -28.80 27.28
N GLU A 89 2.61 -28.33 28.23
CA GLU A 89 2.07 -27.72 29.45
C GLU A 89 1.78 -26.23 29.21
N PRO A 90 0.50 -25.80 29.22
CA PRO A 90 0.13 -24.40 29.01
C PRO A 90 0.58 -23.51 30.18
N THR A 91 1.05 -22.30 29.89
CA THR A 91 1.42 -21.33 30.94
C THR A 91 0.16 -20.65 31.49
N PRO A 92 -0.17 -20.78 32.79
CA PRO A 92 -1.44 -20.26 33.32
C PRO A 92 -1.44 -18.73 33.44
N CYS A 93 -2.63 -18.11 33.33
CA CYS A 93 -2.84 -16.65 33.37
C CYS A 93 -2.12 -15.93 34.53
N GLU A 94 -2.07 -16.57 35.69
CA GLU A 94 -1.43 -16.04 36.92
C GLU A 94 0.09 -15.91 36.78
N ALA A 95 0.73 -16.81 36.03
CA ALA A 95 2.16 -16.75 35.73
C ALA A 95 2.50 -15.67 34.69
N LEU A 96 1.49 -15.24 33.90
CA LEU A 96 1.58 -14.15 32.91
C LEU A 96 1.16 -12.79 33.48
N GLY A 97 0.61 -12.74 34.70
CA GLY A 97 0.13 -11.51 35.32
C GLY A 97 -1.19 -10.97 34.74
N LEU A 98 -2.00 -11.83 34.09
CA LEU A 98 -3.24 -11.46 33.40
C LEU A 98 -4.47 -11.98 34.16
N ASN A 99 -5.57 -11.23 34.17
CA ASN A 99 -6.78 -11.61 34.91
C ASN A 99 -8.10 -11.36 34.16
N CYS A 100 -8.04 -11.09 32.85
CA CYS A 100 -9.22 -11.10 31.99
C CYS A 100 -8.87 -11.31 30.51
N GLY A 101 -9.83 -11.78 29.72
CA GLY A 101 -9.74 -11.85 28.26
C GLY A 101 -8.99 -13.08 27.72
N PRO A 102 -9.08 -13.33 26.39
CA PRO A 102 -8.43 -14.46 25.74
C PRO A 102 -6.93 -14.20 25.49
N VAL A 103 -6.09 -15.17 25.86
CA VAL A 103 -4.61 -15.07 25.72
C VAL A 103 -4.08 -16.42 25.25
N SER A 104 -3.05 -16.46 24.40
CA SER A 104 -2.46 -17.75 23.99
C SER A 104 -1.70 -18.40 25.14
N ASP A 105 -1.84 -19.71 25.29
CA ASP A 105 -1.12 -20.49 26.32
C ASP A 105 0.27 -20.97 25.92
N GLY A 106 0.70 -20.62 24.70
CA GLY A 106 1.96 -21.10 24.10
C GLY A 106 1.87 -22.51 23.50
N CYS A 107 0.68 -23.11 23.39
CA CYS A 107 0.44 -24.48 22.93
C CYS A 107 -0.72 -24.59 21.93
N GLU A 108 -0.90 -23.60 21.04
CA GLU A 108 -2.03 -23.47 20.10
C GLU A 108 -3.42 -23.31 20.76
N GLY A 109 -3.48 -23.27 22.10
CA GLY A 109 -4.67 -23.00 22.90
C GLY A 109 -4.83 -21.52 23.25
N VAL A 110 -6.07 -21.10 23.51
CA VAL A 110 -6.42 -19.79 24.04
C VAL A 110 -6.97 -19.98 25.46
N LEU A 111 -6.28 -19.43 26.47
CA LEU A 111 -6.76 -19.33 27.84
C LEU A 111 -7.72 -18.15 27.95
N ASP A 112 -8.90 -18.41 28.49
CA ASP A 112 -9.80 -17.35 28.96
C ASP A 112 -9.44 -17.01 30.40
N CYS A 113 -8.75 -15.90 30.60
CA CYS A 113 -8.28 -15.47 31.91
C CYS A 113 -9.39 -14.83 32.77
N GLY A 114 -10.65 -14.94 32.33
CA GLY A 114 -11.83 -14.52 33.07
C GLY A 114 -12.44 -13.23 32.54
N THR A 115 -13.52 -12.80 33.20
CA THR A 115 -14.23 -11.57 32.90
C THR A 115 -14.21 -10.64 34.10
N CYS A 116 -14.11 -9.35 33.86
CA CYS A 116 -14.15 -8.34 34.92
C CYS A 116 -15.55 -8.18 35.51
N GLU A 117 -15.63 -7.92 36.82
CA GLU A 117 -16.89 -7.53 37.45
C GLU A 117 -17.15 -6.04 37.21
N ALA A 118 -18.38 -5.68 36.84
CA ALA A 118 -18.73 -4.29 36.60
C ALA A 118 -18.51 -3.43 37.86
N PRO A 119 -17.92 -2.23 37.75
CA PRO A 119 -17.81 -1.41 36.52
C PRO A 119 -16.51 -1.57 35.70
N GLU A 120 -15.62 -2.50 36.07
CA GLU A 120 -14.35 -2.71 35.37
C GLU A 120 -14.54 -3.39 34.01
N SER A 121 -13.69 -3.04 33.05
CA SER A 121 -13.62 -3.66 31.73
C SER A 121 -12.22 -4.23 31.50
N CYS A 122 -12.12 -5.29 30.70
CA CYS A 122 -10.83 -5.90 30.43
C CYS A 122 -9.95 -4.95 29.62
N GLY A 123 -8.83 -4.52 30.18
CA GLY A 123 -7.99 -3.45 29.63
C GLY A 123 -8.39 -2.02 30.04
N GLY A 124 -9.48 -1.84 30.80
CA GLY A 124 -10.05 -0.51 31.07
C GLY A 124 -9.16 0.44 31.87
N GLY A 125 -8.19 -0.08 32.62
CA GLY A 125 -7.17 0.71 33.35
C GLY A 125 -5.92 1.07 32.54
N GLY A 126 -5.87 0.76 31.24
CA GLY A 126 -4.73 1.05 30.36
C GLY A 126 -3.66 -0.04 30.27
N THR A 127 -3.91 -1.25 30.80
CA THR A 127 -3.03 -2.42 30.65
C THR A 127 -3.82 -3.59 30.04
N PRO A 128 -3.47 -4.08 28.83
CA PRO A 128 -4.20 -5.16 28.16
C PRO A 128 -4.33 -6.42 29.03
N ASN A 129 -5.46 -7.11 28.93
CA ASN A 129 -5.75 -8.38 29.63
C ASN A 129 -5.68 -8.30 31.18
N VAL A 130 -5.80 -7.08 31.71
CA VAL A 130 -5.98 -6.77 33.13
C VAL A 130 -7.25 -5.96 33.36
N CYS A 131 -8.08 -6.33 34.33
CA CYS A 131 -9.29 -5.59 34.68
C CYS A 131 -8.98 -4.18 35.21
N GLY A 132 -9.70 -3.18 34.69
CA GLY A 132 -9.67 -1.81 35.22
C GLY A 132 -10.84 -0.96 34.74
N GLU A 133 -11.06 0.18 35.40
CA GLU A 133 -12.18 1.08 35.12
C GLU A 133 -11.94 1.94 33.86
N PRO A 134 -12.81 1.87 32.83
CA PRO A 134 -12.67 2.67 31.63
C PRO A 134 -13.05 4.13 31.87
N THR A 135 -12.19 5.09 31.49
CA THR A 135 -12.55 6.51 31.46
C THR A 135 -12.52 7.07 30.04
N CYS A 136 -13.49 6.70 29.21
CA CYS A 136 -13.93 7.53 28.07
C CYS A 136 -15.45 7.41 27.97
N THR A 137 -16.14 8.54 28.12
CA THR A 137 -17.59 8.62 27.93
C THR A 137 -17.83 9.30 26.58
N PRO A 138 -18.31 8.57 25.55
CA PRO A 138 -18.57 9.14 24.24
C PRO A 138 -19.68 10.20 24.29
N ASP A 139 -19.55 11.23 23.46
CA ASP A 139 -20.60 12.21 23.24
C ASP A 139 -21.81 11.59 22.50
N THR A 140 -22.95 12.25 22.55
CA THR A 140 -24.17 11.84 21.82
C THR A 140 -24.62 12.94 20.86
N CYS A 141 -25.39 12.57 19.83
CA CYS A 141 -25.98 13.56 18.91
C CYS A 141 -26.78 14.64 19.65
N GLU A 142 -27.43 14.28 20.77
CA GLU A 142 -28.19 15.20 21.63
C GLU A 142 -27.27 16.14 22.43
N SER A 143 -26.15 15.62 22.99
CA SER A 143 -25.18 16.48 23.71
C SER A 143 -24.45 17.45 22.79
N LEU A 144 -24.29 17.10 21.51
CA LEU A 144 -23.65 17.91 20.47
C LEU A 144 -24.61 18.81 19.68
N ALA A 145 -25.91 18.73 19.98
CA ALA A 145 -26.99 19.43 19.28
C ALA A 145 -27.00 19.21 17.75
N ARG A 146 -26.79 17.95 17.30
CA ARG A 146 -26.82 17.53 15.90
C ARG A 146 -27.94 16.52 15.66
N ASP A 147 -28.68 16.66 14.57
CA ASP A 147 -29.83 15.81 14.24
C ASP A 147 -29.75 15.21 12.82
N CYS A 148 -28.59 15.32 12.15
CA CYS A 148 -28.30 14.58 10.92
C CYS A 148 -26.81 14.44 10.59
N GLY A 149 -26.49 13.41 9.81
CA GLY A 149 -25.15 13.16 9.27
C GLY A 149 -24.14 12.59 10.27
N ALA A 150 -22.94 12.30 9.77
CA ALA A 150 -21.86 11.73 10.56
C ALA A 150 -21.13 12.79 11.39
N VAL A 151 -20.91 12.51 12.68
CA VAL A 151 -20.25 13.39 13.65
C VAL A 151 -19.29 12.58 14.54
N PRO A 152 -18.05 13.01 14.79
CA PRO A 152 -17.15 12.31 15.71
C PRO A 152 -17.70 12.27 17.15
N ASP A 153 -17.51 11.14 17.85
CA ASP A 153 -18.02 10.91 19.21
C ASP A 153 -17.06 11.33 20.35
N GLY A 154 -15.87 11.83 20.00
CA GLY A 154 -14.84 12.24 20.95
C GLY A 154 -14.00 11.10 21.58
N CYS A 155 -14.31 9.83 21.31
CA CYS A 155 -13.59 8.65 21.80
C CYS A 155 -13.08 7.75 20.64
N GLY A 156 -13.02 8.29 19.42
CA GLY A 156 -12.48 7.60 18.23
C GLY A 156 -13.55 6.89 17.38
N GLY A 157 -14.82 6.99 17.74
CA GLY A 157 -15.97 6.53 16.96
C GLY A 157 -16.65 7.66 16.17
N ILE A 158 -17.54 7.27 15.27
CA ILE A 158 -18.39 8.18 14.49
C ILE A 158 -19.85 7.91 14.85
N LEU A 159 -20.54 8.95 15.31
CA LEU A 159 -22.00 8.97 15.50
C LEU A 159 -22.68 9.23 14.17
N ASP A 160 -23.63 8.36 13.79
CA ASP A 160 -24.58 8.66 12.72
C ASP A 160 -25.84 9.27 13.34
N CYS A 161 -25.99 10.59 13.20
CA CYS A 161 -27.13 11.32 13.74
C CYS A 161 -28.37 11.23 12.84
N GLY A 162 -28.37 10.35 11.84
CA GLY A 162 -29.53 10.02 11.03
C GLY A 162 -29.74 10.94 9.82
N GLY A 163 -30.87 10.72 9.14
CA GLY A 163 -31.30 11.51 7.98
C GLY A 163 -32.43 12.48 8.31
N CYS A 164 -32.57 13.53 7.52
CA CYS A 164 -33.63 14.51 7.72
C CYS A 164 -34.98 14.05 7.15
N ALA A 165 -36.07 14.47 7.80
CA ALA A 165 -37.43 14.23 7.31
C ALA A 165 -37.71 14.91 5.96
N ASP A 166 -38.68 14.40 5.21
CA ASP A 166 -39.00 14.85 3.84
C ASP A 166 -39.14 16.37 3.70
N GLY A 167 -38.33 16.93 2.79
CA GLY A 167 -38.27 18.38 2.51
C GLY A 167 -37.29 19.17 3.38
N LEU A 168 -36.46 18.48 4.17
CA LEU A 168 -35.32 19.03 4.90
C LEU A 168 -34.02 18.48 4.30
N THR A 169 -32.95 19.27 4.36
CA THR A 169 -31.60 18.85 3.94
C THR A 169 -30.68 18.94 5.15
N CYS A 170 -29.74 18.01 5.28
CA CYS A 170 -28.75 18.09 6.34
C CYS A 170 -27.82 19.29 6.09
N GLY A 171 -27.74 20.22 7.04
CA GLY A 171 -27.14 21.55 6.82
C GLY A 171 -28.12 22.60 6.26
N GLY A 172 -29.36 22.21 5.96
CA GLY A 172 -30.39 23.10 5.47
C GLY A 172 -30.76 24.14 6.54
N GLY A 173 -30.87 25.42 6.17
CA GLY A 173 -31.08 26.50 7.13
C GLY A 173 -29.80 27.09 7.76
N GLY A 174 -28.61 26.59 7.39
CA GLY A 174 -27.33 27.25 7.66
C GLY A 174 -26.56 26.79 8.90
N ALA A 175 -27.00 25.73 9.57
CA ALA A 175 -26.25 25.10 10.66
C ALA A 175 -25.79 23.69 10.23
N PRO A 176 -24.48 23.39 10.22
CA PRO A 176 -23.97 22.09 9.78
C PRO A 176 -24.44 20.96 10.69
N ASN A 177 -24.72 19.81 10.10
CA ASN A 177 -25.24 18.62 10.80
C ASN A 177 -26.55 18.89 11.58
N VAL A 178 -27.32 19.88 11.11
CA VAL A 178 -28.67 20.19 11.57
C VAL A 178 -29.65 20.18 10.39
N CYS A 179 -30.80 19.56 10.54
CA CYS A 179 -31.85 19.49 9.53
C CYS A 179 -32.62 20.81 9.41
N GLY A 180 -32.72 21.35 8.19
CA GLY A 180 -33.59 22.51 7.95
C GLY A 180 -34.06 22.66 6.51
N ARG A 181 -35.01 23.59 6.29
CA ARG A 181 -35.65 23.85 4.98
C ARG A 181 -34.90 24.93 4.20
N GLY A 182 -34.47 24.61 2.98
CA GLY A 182 -34.00 25.59 1.99
C GLY A 182 -32.88 25.06 1.09
N LEU A 183 -32.81 25.57 -0.15
CA LEU A 183 -31.63 25.39 -1.01
C LEU A 183 -30.41 25.90 -0.26
N CYS A 184 -29.32 25.13 -0.28
CA CYS A 184 -28.06 25.54 0.34
C CYS A 184 -27.66 26.90 -0.23
N LYS A 185 -27.83 27.95 0.57
CA LYS A 185 -27.49 29.30 0.18
C LYS A 185 -25.99 29.41 0.38
N ARG A 186 -25.26 29.21 -0.73
CA ARG A 186 -23.81 29.43 -0.77
C ARG A 186 -23.49 30.70 -0.03
N ALA A 187 -22.71 30.56 1.03
CA ALA A 187 -22.29 31.72 1.77
C ALA A 187 -21.38 32.56 0.86
N THR A 188 -21.38 33.87 1.04
CA THR A 188 -20.37 34.74 0.43
C THR A 188 -19.29 35.00 1.48
N CYS A 189 -18.11 35.42 1.05
CA CYS A 189 -17.03 35.85 1.94
C CYS A 189 -17.56 36.82 3.03
N ASP A 190 -18.30 37.84 2.62
CA ASP A 190 -18.98 38.77 3.53
C ASP A 190 -19.98 38.10 4.50
N ALA A 191 -20.73 37.10 4.04
CA ALA A 191 -21.70 36.41 4.89
C ALA A 191 -21.04 35.49 5.93
N LEU A 192 -19.82 35.02 5.66
CA LEU A 192 -18.99 34.25 6.58
C LEU A 192 -18.09 35.15 7.45
N GLY A 193 -18.13 36.46 7.23
CA GLY A 193 -17.25 37.43 7.87
C GLY A 193 -15.78 37.21 7.54
N LYS A 194 -15.49 36.72 6.32
CA LYS A 194 -14.15 36.40 5.80
C LYS A 194 -13.81 37.35 4.65
N ASP A 195 -12.59 37.85 4.61
CA ASP A 195 -12.12 38.82 3.61
C ASP A 195 -10.74 38.47 3.04
N CYS A 196 -10.27 37.23 3.29
CA CYS A 196 -9.08 36.70 2.63
C CYS A 196 -9.02 35.17 2.61
N GLY A 197 -8.26 34.63 1.64
CA GLY A 197 -7.97 33.21 1.52
C GLY A 197 -9.16 32.38 1.02
N GLN A 198 -8.92 31.07 0.87
CA GLN A 198 -9.97 30.15 0.41
C GLN A 198 -10.85 29.71 1.59
N VAL A 199 -12.18 29.74 1.42
CA VAL A 199 -13.15 29.35 2.45
C VAL A 199 -14.29 28.51 1.85
N SER A 200 -14.73 27.44 2.52
CA SER A 200 -15.86 26.63 2.05
C SER A 200 -17.16 27.44 2.02
N ASP A 201 -17.96 27.27 0.96
CA ASP A 201 -19.26 27.94 0.80
C ASP A 201 -20.40 27.29 1.60
N GLY A 202 -20.07 26.24 2.39
CA GLY A 202 -21.04 25.46 3.17
C GLY A 202 -21.90 24.52 2.35
N CYS A 203 -21.64 24.41 1.04
CA CYS A 203 -22.42 23.65 0.06
C CYS A 203 -21.54 22.75 -0.84
N GLY A 204 -20.30 22.48 -0.43
CA GLY A 204 -19.34 21.65 -1.16
C GLY A 204 -18.49 22.38 -2.22
N GLY A 205 -18.59 23.71 -2.33
CA GLY A 205 -17.74 24.56 -3.16
C GLY A 205 -16.76 25.41 -2.35
N MET A 206 -15.71 25.93 -3.00
CA MET A 206 -14.72 26.82 -2.37
C MET A 206 -14.89 28.27 -2.86
N LEU A 207 -14.90 29.23 -1.94
CA LEU A 207 -14.88 30.67 -2.19
C LEU A 207 -13.45 31.19 -2.07
N ASP A 208 -13.04 32.06 -2.99
CA ASP A 208 -11.81 32.84 -2.85
C ASP A 208 -12.16 34.25 -2.36
N CYS A 209 -11.79 34.56 -1.12
CA CYS A 209 -12.11 35.82 -0.46
C CYS A 209 -11.06 36.90 -0.67
N GLY A 210 -10.10 36.69 -1.57
CA GLY A 210 -9.09 37.68 -1.95
C GLY A 210 -7.86 37.69 -1.05
N GLY A 211 -7.03 38.72 -1.23
CA GLY A 211 -5.81 38.95 -0.46
C GLY A 211 -5.92 40.20 0.41
N CYS A 212 -5.11 40.26 1.46
CA CYS A 212 -5.10 41.38 2.39
C CYS A 212 -4.34 42.60 1.84
N ALA A 213 -4.76 43.80 2.25
CA ALA A 213 -4.03 45.04 1.97
C ALA A 213 -2.67 45.06 2.68
N ASP A 214 -1.73 45.88 2.18
CA ASP A 214 -0.36 45.96 2.68
C ASP A 214 -0.30 46.12 4.21
N GLY A 215 0.47 45.23 4.85
CA GLY A 215 0.65 45.18 6.31
C GLY A 215 -0.34 44.28 7.05
N LEU A 216 -1.35 43.70 6.40
CA LEU A 216 -2.28 42.74 7.00
C LEU A 216 -1.98 41.32 6.55
N THR A 217 -2.10 40.35 7.46
CA THR A 217 -1.91 38.93 7.14
C THR A 217 -3.25 38.20 7.23
N CYS A 218 -3.50 37.28 6.30
CA CYS A 218 -4.71 36.49 6.33
C CYS A 218 -4.72 35.57 7.56
N GLY A 219 -5.68 35.74 8.46
CA GLY A 219 -5.68 35.09 9.77
C GLY A 219 -4.84 35.77 10.84
N GLY A 220 -4.19 36.91 10.53
CA GLY A 220 -3.28 37.59 11.45
C GLY A 220 -3.96 38.05 12.74
N GLY A 221 -5.24 38.44 12.71
CA GLY A 221 -6.01 38.86 13.89
C GLY A 221 -6.41 37.75 14.87
N GLY A 222 -5.89 36.53 14.71
CA GLY A 222 -6.32 35.35 15.47
C GLY A 222 -7.66 34.77 15.02
N VAL A 223 -8.27 35.34 13.97
CA VAL A 223 -9.50 34.83 13.35
C VAL A 223 -9.15 34.34 11.95
N PRO A 224 -9.19 33.01 11.68
CA PRO A 224 -8.84 32.45 10.38
C PRO A 224 -9.63 33.07 9.23
N HIS A 225 -8.98 33.28 8.09
CA HIS A 225 -9.58 33.85 6.87
C HIS A 225 -10.13 35.27 7.01
N VAL A 226 -9.64 36.00 8.02
CA VAL A 226 -9.89 37.44 8.19
C VAL A 226 -8.55 38.18 8.19
N CYS A 227 -8.43 39.23 7.40
CA CYS A 227 -7.30 40.13 7.38
C CYS A 227 -7.18 40.81 8.73
N GLY A 228 -6.11 40.52 9.45
CA GLY A 228 -5.84 41.16 10.73
C GLY A 228 -4.35 41.31 10.95
N HIS A 229 -4.00 42.18 11.88
CA HIS A 229 -2.67 42.22 12.46
C HIS A 229 -2.53 41.07 13.47
N PRO A 230 -1.35 40.42 13.60
CA PRO A 230 -1.04 39.58 14.77
C PRO A 230 -1.51 40.28 16.05
N PRO A 231 -2.02 39.57 17.07
CA PRO A 231 -2.42 40.19 18.32
C PRO A 231 -1.20 40.87 18.94
N CYS A 232 -1.09 42.16 18.67
CA CYS A 232 -0.08 43.05 19.15
C CYS A 232 -0.79 43.92 20.17
N THR A 233 -0.44 43.78 21.44
CA THR A 233 -1.01 44.63 22.48
C THR A 233 -0.29 45.97 22.40
N PRO A 234 -0.96 47.06 21.97
CA PRO A 234 -0.31 48.34 21.83
C PRO A 234 0.21 48.80 23.19
N GLY A 235 1.45 49.26 23.25
CA GLY A 235 1.95 49.93 24.45
C GLY A 235 1.06 51.12 24.80
N THR A 236 0.93 51.44 26.08
CA THR A 236 0.40 52.74 26.53
C THR A 236 1.57 53.68 26.84
N CYS A 237 1.29 54.98 26.85
CA CYS A 237 2.26 56.01 27.27
C CYS A 237 2.92 55.65 28.61
N GLU A 238 2.16 55.13 29.56
CA GLU A 238 2.65 54.70 30.87
C GLU A 238 3.59 53.49 30.78
N THR A 239 3.23 52.46 30.00
CA THR A 239 4.08 51.27 29.83
C THR A 239 5.36 51.54 29.03
N LEU A 240 5.36 52.57 28.17
CA LEU A 240 6.52 53.01 27.39
C LEU A 240 7.35 54.07 28.12
N GLY A 241 6.94 54.46 29.34
CA GLY A 241 7.61 55.48 30.14
C GLY A 241 7.57 56.89 29.54
N LYS A 242 6.58 57.18 28.68
CA LYS A 242 6.41 58.46 27.97
C LYS A 242 5.20 59.22 28.51
N ASN A 243 5.31 60.54 28.65
CA ASN A 243 4.24 61.36 29.23
C ASN A 243 3.96 62.66 28.45
N CYS A 244 4.45 62.74 27.21
CA CYS A 244 4.06 63.80 26.27
C CYS A 244 4.37 63.46 24.80
N GLY A 245 3.68 64.11 23.87
CA GLY A 245 3.93 64.05 22.44
C GLY A 245 3.59 62.70 21.79
N PRO A 246 3.75 62.60 20.45
CA PRO A 246 3.39 61.39 19.71
C PRO A 246 4.44 60.30 19.89
N VAL A 247 4.02 59.06 20.19
CA VAL A 247 4.87 57.87 20.39
C VAL A 247 4.29 56.68 19.63
N ALA A 248 5.11 55.91 18.90
CA ALA A 248 4.62 54.68 18.26
C ALA A 248 4.27 53.63 19.31
N ASP A 249 3.12 52.96 19.14
CA ASP A 249 2.59 51.98 20.10
C ASP A 249 3.22 50.58 20.01
N GLY A 250 4.17 50.39 19.09
CA GLY A 250 4.82 49.10 18.82
C GLY A 250 4.01 48.15 17.93
N CYS A 251 2.81 48.55 17.51
CA CYS A 251 1.85 47.77 16.73
C CYS A 251 1.37 48.49 15.46
N GLY A 252 2.07 49.56 15.05
CA GLY A 252 1.78 50.35 13.85
C GLY A 252 0.89 51.57 14.08
N GLY A 253 0.40 51.81 15.30
CA GLY A 253 -0.34 53.01 15.70
C GLY A 253 0.53 54.07 16.38
N MET A 254 0.03 55.31 16.46
CA MET A 254 0.68 56.42 17.14
C MET A 254 -0.16 56.87 18.35
N LEU A 255 0.41 56.84 19.54
CA LEU A 255 -0.15 57.35 20.79
C LEU A 255 0.17 58.84 20.94
N ASP A 256 -0.79 59.65 21.34
CA ASP A 256 -0.51 61.01 21.82
C ASP A 256 -0.48 61.02 23.35
N CYS A 257 0.71 61.14 23.93
CA CYS A 257 0.92 61.09 25.38
C CYS A 257 0.64 62.43 26.09
N GLY A 258 0.02 63.39 25.39
CA GLY A 258 -0.46 64.65 25.96
C GLY A 258 0.57 65.78 25.94
N GLY A 259 0.18 66.92 26.51
CA GLY A 259 1.03 68.11 26.65
C GLY A 259 1.66 68.22 28.05
N CYS A 260 2.76 68.94 28.15
CA CYS A 260 3.42 69.20 29.42
C CYS A 260 2.79 70.37 30.19
N ALA A 261 2.87 70.33 31.52
CA ALA A 261 2.45 71.44 32.39
C ALA A 261 3.28 72.70 32.14
N ASP A 262 2.74 73.88 32.49
CA ASP A 262 3.36 75.17 32.24
C ASP A 262 4.82 75.23 32.74
N GLY A 263 5.74 75.60 31.82
CA GLY A 263 7.17 75.68 32.08
C GLY A 263 7.97 74.41 31.75
N LEU A 264 7.32 73.34 31.31
CA LEU A 264 7.96 72.10 30.84
C LEU A 264 7.78 71.93 29.33
N THR A 265 8.80 71.38 28.66
CA THR A 265 8.74 71.08 27.21
C THR A 265 8.83 69.58 27.01
N CYS A 266 8.09 69.04 26.04
CA CYS A 266 8.17 67.62 25.72
C CYS A 266 9.56 67.30 25.15
N GLY A 267 10.29 66.37 25.76
CA GLY A 267 11.71 66.14 25.46
C GLY A 267 12.68 67.10 26.16
N GLY A 268 12.18 68.09 26.91
CA GLY A 268 12.96 69.18 27.50
C GLY A 268 13.99 68.75 28.55
N GLY A 269 13.91 67.52 29.05
CA GLY A 269 14.86 66.92 30.01
C GLY A 269 15.96 66.07 29.36
N GLY A 270 16.04 66.01 28.03
CA GLY A 270 16.99 65.16 27.29
C GLY A 270 16.47 63.75 26.96
N GLU A 271 15.27 63.39 27.45
CA GLU A 271 14.60 62.13 27.15
C GLU A 271 13.39 62.38 26.23
N PRO A 272 13.39 61.86 24.97
CA PRO A 272 12.30 62.07 24.03
C PRO A 272 10.96 61.59 24.61
N ASN A 273 9.90 62.36 24.34
CA ASN A 273 8.54 62.09 24.76
C ASN A 273 8.34 62.03 26.30
N VAL A 274 9.24 62.70 27.05
CA VAL A 274 9.12 62.93 28.50
C VAL A 274 9.17 64.43 28.81
N CYS A 275 8.22 64.92 29.59
CA CYS A 275 8.18 66.31 30.06
C CYS A 275 9.35 66.59 30.99
N GLY A 276 10.22 67.52 30.58
CA GLY A 276 11.36 67.94 31.39
C GLY A 276 11.56 69.45 31.37
N GLY A 277 12.23 69.95 32.41
CA GLY A 277 12.56 71.36 32.56
C GLY A 277 13.80 71.70 31.72
N GLY A 278 13.57 72.27 30.54
CA GLY A 278 14.63 72.70 29.63
C GLY A 278 14.07 72.96 28.23
N VAL A 279 14.68 73.90 27.51
CA VAL A 279 14.35 74.13 26.09
C VAL A 279 14.95 72.97 25.32
N CYS A 280 14.09 72.08 24.80
CA CYS A 280 14.55 71.03 23.91
C CYS A 280 15.15 71.68 22.65
N THR A 281 16.45 71.48 22.42
CA THR A 281 17.12 71.98 21.23
C THR A 281 17.05 70.87 20.19
N PRO A 282 16.28 71.04 19.09
CA PRO A 282 16.13 70.02 18.07
C PRO A 282 17.50 69.62 17.51
N LEU A 283 17.76 68.33 17.44
CA LEU A 283 18.92 67.81 16.72
C LEU A 283 18.80 68.19 15.23
N THR A 284 19.91 68.27 14.51
CA THR A 284 19.91 68.46 13.06
C THR A 284 20.26 67.14 12.37
N CYS A 285 19.93 67.01 11.08
CA CYS A 285 20.33 65.86 10.27
C CYS A 285 21.85 65.60 10.35
N GLU A 286 22.64 66.69 10.30
CA GLU A 286 24.09 66.65 10.42
C GLU A 286 24.56 66.16 11.80
N SER A 287 23.94 66.63 12.90
CA SER A 287 24.32 66.19 14.25
C SER A 287 23.95 64.73 14.53
N GLN A 288 23.02 64.17 13.77
CA GLN A 288 22.61 62.76 13.86
C GLN A 288 23.31 61.85 12.84
N GLY A 289 24.18 62.42 11.99
CA GLY A 289 24.85 61.67 10.93
C GLY A 289 23.90 61.09 9.87
N ARG A 290 22.73 61.72 9.67
CA ARG A 290 21.71 61.30 8.69
C ARG A 290 21.68 62.27 7.52
N ASN A 291 21.57 61.75 6.29
CA ASN A 291 21.57 62.57 5.07
C ASN A 291 20.45 62.20 4.09
N CYS A 292 19.46 61.43 4.53
CA CYS A 292 18.24 61.20 3.78
C CYS A 292 17.06 60.75 4.66
N GLY A 293 15.85 60.92 4.14
CA GLY A 293 14.61 60.46 4.77
C GLY A 293 14.21 61.29 5.99
N ALA A 294 13.09 60.89 6.61
CA ALA A 294 12.52 61.61 7.73
C ALA A 294 13.00 61.04 9.06
N VAL A 295 13.59 61.87 9.92
CA VAL A 295 14.28 61.46 11.16
C VAL A 295 13.76 62.27 12.35
N PRO A 296 13.47 61.67 13.52
CA PRO A 296 13.04 62.43 14.70
C PRO A 296 14.08 63.45 15.16
N ASP A 297 13.65 64.65 15.57
CA ASP A 297 14.54 65.72 16.05
C ASP A 297 14.92 65.60 17.54
N GLY A 298 14.43 64.55 18.22
CA GLY A 298 14.62 64.33 19.66
C GLY A 298 13.71 65.17 20.57
N CYS A 299 12.92 66.08 19.98
CA CYS A 299 12.03 67.03 20.65
C CYS A 299 10.56 66.87 20.23
N GLY A 300 10.23 65.75 19.57
CA GLY A 300 8.88 65.43 19.09
C GLY A 300 8.54 65.96 17.69
N GLY A 301 9.49 66.62 17.01
CA GLY A 301 9.41 67.00 15.60
C GLY A 301 10.14 66.02 14.67
N LEU A 302 9.91 66.13 13.36
CA LEU A 302 10.52 65.29 12.33
C LEU A 302 11.36 66.17 11.38
N LEU A 303 12.63 65.82 11.21
CA LEU A 303 13.58 66.45 10.28
C LEU A 303 13.51 65.73 8.93
N ASP A 304 13.39 66.49 7.84
CA ASP A 304 13.59 65.97 6.50
C ASP A 304 15.07 66.13 6.11
N CYS A 305 15.79 65.03 6.08
CA CYS A 305 17.22 64.99 5.80
C CYS A 305 17.55 64.88 4.31
N GLY A 306 16.55 65.02 3.43
CA GLY A 306 16.72 65.06 1.99
C GLY A 306 16.54 63.72 1.29
N VAL A 307 16.84 63.69 -0.01
CA VAL A 307 16.76 62.50 -0.87
C VAL A 307 18.13 62.13 -1.40
N CYS A 308 18.34 60.84 -1.66
CA CYS A 308 19.65 60.35 -2.09
C CYS A 308 19.98 60.70 -3.55
N PRO A 309 21.28 60.84 -3.87
CA PRO A 309 21.74 60.95 -5.25
C PRO A 309 21.31 59.75 -6.11
N ALA A 310 21.20 59.94 -7.42
CA ALA A 310 20.76 58.90 -8.35
C ALA A 310 21.67 57.64 -8.26
N GLY A 311 21.05 56.49 -7.96
CA GLY A 311 21.75 55.20 -7.81
C GLY A 311 22.02 54.77 -6.36
N GLU A 312 21.58 55.56 -5.38
CA GLU A 312 21.57 55.24 -3.96
C GLU A 312 20.14 55.24 -3.41
N THR A 313 19.89 54.41 -2.41
CA THR A 313 18.62 54.36 -1.68
C THR A 313 18.85 54.78 -0.24
N CYS A 314 17.87 55.43 0.37
CA CYS A 314 17.99 55.85 1.76
C CYS A 314 17.97 54.61 2.67
N GLY A 315 19.04 54.37 3.42
CA GLY A 315 19.28 53.10 4.13
C GLY A 315 19.98 52.03 3.28
N GLY A 316 20.23 52.28 2.00
CA GLY A 316 20.74 51.29 1.04
C GLY A 316 22.13 50.76 1.36
N GLY A 317 22.92 51.44 2.19
CA GLY A 317 24.25 50.97 2.65
C GLY A 317 24.22 50.13 3.93
N GLY A 318 23.05 49.76 4.45
CA GLY A 318 22.88 49.03 5.71
C GLY A 318 22.85 49.90 6.98
N VAL A 319 22.77 51.23 6.83
CA VAL A 319 22.62 52.18 7.94
C VAL A 319 21.42 53.07 7.62
N ASP A 320 20.36 52.97 8.44
CA ASP A 320 19.11 53.73 8.26
C ASP A 320 19.35 55.24 8.09
N HIS A 321 18.55 55.88 7.26
CA HIS A 321 18.62 57.34 7.03
C HIS A 321 19.98 57.87 6.53
N VAL A 322 20.82 56.98 6.00
CA VAL A 322 22.07 57.32 5.29
C VAL A 322 21.99 56.79 3.86
N CYS A 323 22.29 57.65 2.89
CA CYS A 323 22.38 57.25 1.49
C CYS A 323 23.51 56.25 1.29
N GLY A 324 23.18 55.12 0.68
CA GLY A 324 24.15 54.11 0.31
C GLY A 324 23.65 53.27 -0.85
N ARG A 325 24.59 52.63 -1.52
CA ARG A 325 24.28 51.64 -2.56
C ARG A 325 24.15 50.28 -1.88
N PRO A 326 23.14 49.45 -2.22
CA PRO A 326 23.04 48.11 -1.69
C PRO A 326 24.32 47.34 -2.02
N LEU A 327 25.13 47.07 -0.99
CA LEU A 327 26.07 45.95 -1.01
C LEU A 327 25.25 44.67 -0.79
N CYS A 328 24.35 44.41 -1.72
CA CYS A 328 23.67 43.14 -1.75
C CYS A 328 24.52 42.21 -2.59
N THR A 329 25.16 41.25 -1.92
CA THR A 329 25.86 40.17 -2.61
C THR A 329 24.81 39.12 -2.91
N PRO A 330 24.46 38.86 -4.19
CA PRO A 330 23.46 37.87 -4.55
C PRO A 330 23.84 36.51 -3.96
N ALA A 331 22.88 35.83 -3.33
CA ALA A 331 23.08 34.45 -2.91
C ALA A 331 23.36 33.55 -4.14
N THR A 332 24.02 32.42 -3.95
CA THR A 332 24.14 31.39 -4.98
C THR A 332 23.15 30.26 -4.70
N CYS A 333 22.82 29.47 -5.72
CA CYS A 333 21.99 28.27 -5.58
C CYS A 333 22.50 27.34 -4.48
N GLU A 334 23.81 27.10 -4.45
CA GLU A 334 24.49 26.32 -3.42
C GLU A 334 24.34 26.93 -2.02
N ALA A 335 24.50 28.25 -1.88
CA ALA A 335 24.35 28.94 -0.60
C ALA A 335 22.91 28.92 -0.06
N LEU A 336 21.92 28.79 -0.94
CA LEU A 336 20.50 28.64 -0.59
C LEU A 336 20.07 27.18 -0.45
N GLY A 337 20.98 26.23 -0.70
CA GLY A 337 20.69 24.80 -0.72
C GLY A 337 19.67 24.40 -1.78
N LYS A 338 19.67 25.07 -2.94
CA LYS A 338 18.74 24.84 -4.07
C LYS A 338 19.50 24.34 -5.29
N ASP A 339 18.96 23.35 -6.00
CA ASP A 339 19.59 22.69 -7.15
C ASP A 339 18.64 22.55 -8.36
N CYS A 340 17.46 23.19 -8.29
CA CYS A 340 16.56 23.29 -9.43
C CYS A 340 15.64 24.52 -9.43
N GLY A 341 15.14 24.86 -10.61
CA GLY A 341 14.13 25.90 -10.79
C GLY A 341 14.66 27.32 -10.59
N THR A 342 13.74 28.28 -10.49
CA THR A 342 14.07 29.70 -10.28
C THR A 342 13.88 30.10 -8.82
N VAL A 343 14.85 30.82 -8.24
CA VAL A 343 14.81 31.30 -6.85
C VAL A 343 15.28 32.75 -6.75
N PRO A 344 14.75 33.57 -5.82
CA PRO A 344 15.25 34.93 -5.59
C PRO A 344 16.68 34.92 -5.06
N ASP A 345 17.51 35.89 -5.47
CA ASP A 345 18.90 36.02 -5.02
C ASP A 345 19.08 36.82 -3.72
N GLY A 346 17.98 37.26 -3.11
CA GLY A 346 17.96 38.13 -1.92
C GLY A 346 18.28 39.61 -2.19
N CYS A 347 18.54 39.98 -3.45
CA CYS A 347 18.97 41.29 -3.91
C CYS A 347 18.07 41.89 -5.00
N GLY A 348 16.93 41.26 -5.25
CA GLY A 348 15.97 41.67 -6.29
C GLY A 348 16.25 41.05 -7.67
N GLY A 349 17.24 40.17 -7.79
CA GLY A 349 17.48 39.31 -8.95
C GLY A 349 16.97 37.88 -8.75
N ALA A 350 17.07 37.06 -9.80
CA ALA A 350 16.64 35.67 -9.79
C ALA A 350 17.78 34.73 -10.24
N LEU A 351 17.95 33.63 -9.53
CA LEU A 351 18.91 32.56 -9.77
C LEU A 351 18.22 31.41 -10.51
N GLN A 352 18.93 30.77 -11.44
CA GLN A 352 18.50 29.56 -12.14
C GLN A 352 19.32 28.39 -11.61
N CYS A 353 18.73 27.53 -10.78
CA CYS A 353 19.47 26.54 -10.00
C CYS A 353 19.65 25.18 -10.65
N GLY A 354 19.23 25.01 -11.90
CA GLY A 354 19.40 23.77 -12.67
C GLY A 354 18.08 23.03 -12.89
N THR A 355 18.19 21.78 -13.30
CA THR A 355 17.08 20.85 -13.54
C THR A 355 17.42 19.49 -12.92
N CYS A 356 16.41 18.79 -12.40
CA CYS A 356 16.62 17.52 -11.73
C CYS A 356 16.98 16.37 -12.67
N ALA A 357 17.60 15.33 -12.12
CA ALA A 357 17.88 14.10 -12.83
C ALA A 357 16.57 13.34 -13.15
N ASN A 358 16.64 12.37 -14.07
CA ASN A 358 15.46 11.57 -14.43
C ASN A 358 14.88 10.86 -13.20
N GLY A 359 13.58 11.04 -12.95
CA GLY A 359 12.86 10.44 -11.82
C GLY A 359 12.69 11.37 -10.61
N GLU A 360 13.35 12.52 -10.61
CA GLU A 360 13.20 13.54 -9.58
C GLU A 360 12.37 14.71 -10.08
N THR A 361 11.59 15.32 -9.19
CA THR A 361 10.84 16.54 -9.50
C THR A 361 11.40 17.68 -8.67
N CYS A 362 11.45 18.88 -9.27
CA CYS A 362 11.89 20.06 -8.53
C CYS A 362 10.87 20.40 -7.43
N GLY A 363 11.27 20.21 -6.16
CA GLY A 363 10.36 20.27 -5.02
C GLY A 363 9.69 18.94 -4.65
N GLY A 364 10.08 17.82 -5.28
CA GLY A 364 9.43 16.52 -5.13
C GLY A 364 9.41 15.99 -3.69
N GLY A 365 10.45 16.27 -2.90
CA GLY A 365 10.55 15.87 -1.49
C GLY A 365 9.93 16.86 -0.51
N GLY A 366 9.00 17.71 -0.95
CA GLY A 366 8.31 18.71 -0.11
C GLY A 366 9.13 19.97 0.19
N THR A 367 10.40 20.04 -0.21
CA THR A 367 11.24 21.24 -0.08
C THR A 367 11.33 21.97 -1.42
N PRO A 368 10.76 23.18 -1.58
CA PRO A 368 10.78 23.91 -2.85
C PRO A 368 12.20 24.11 -3.39
N ASN A 369 12.35 23.99 -4.71
CA ASN A 369 13.60 24.23 -5.43
C ASN A 369 14.76 23.28 -5.05
N VAL A 370 14.43 22.10 -4.51
CA VAL A 370 15.36 20.99 -4.27
C VAL A 370 14.89 19.77 -5.04
N CYS A 371 15.79 19.13 -5.79
CA CYS A 371 15.56 17.88 -6.47
C CYS A 371 15.42 16.77 -5.45
N ALA A 372 14.31 16.06 -5.53
CA ALA A 372 14.10 14.85 -4.78
C ALA A 372 13.09 13.98 -5.51
N ALA A 373 13.14 12.68 -5.23
CA ALA A 373 12.07 11.79 -5.57
C ALA A 373 10.75 12.33 -4.97
N PRO A 374 9.63 12.28 -5.70
CA PRO A 374 8.35 12.70 -5.16
C PRO A 374 8.04 11.95 -3.85
N SER A 375 7.72 12.67 -2.78
CA SER A 375 7.35 12.09 -1.47
C SER A 375 6.06 11.28 -1.51
N CYS A 376 5.36 11.32 -2.63
CA CYS A 376 4.18 10.53 -2.91
C CYS A 376 4.47 9.61 -4.09
N ARG A 377 4.28 8.30 -3.86
CA ARG A 377 4.42 7.26 -4.89
C ARG A 377 3.06 7.08 -5.60
N PRO A 378 2.92 7.47 -6.88
CA PRO A 378 1.64 7.40 -7.60
C PRO A 378 1.07 5.99 -7.61
N TYR A 379 -0.24 5.89 -7.43
CA TYR A 379 -0.98 4.65 -7.63
C TYR A 379 -0.89 4.19 -9.08
N THR A 380 -1.13 2.90 -9.32
CA THR A 380 -1.33 2.36 -10.68
C THR A 380 -2.78 1.93 -10.84
N CYS A 381 -3.22 1.86 -12.10
CA CYS A 381 -4.56 1.39 -12.43
C CYS A 381 -4.81 -0.02 -11.88
N GLY A 382 -3.83 -0.92 -12.02
CA GLY A 382 -3.91 -2.29 -11.51
C GLY A 382 -4.08 -2.35 -10.00
N LEU A 383 -3.30 -1.57 -9.23
CA LEU A 383 -3.43 -1.56 -7.78
C LEU A 383 -4.79 -0.99 -7.31
N LEU A 384 -5.32 0.00 -8.03
CA LEU A 384 -6.65 0.57 -7.73
C LEU A 384 -7.81 -0.30 -8.23
N GLY A 385 -7.51 -1.42 -8.91
CA GLY A 385 -8.50 -2.27 -9.56
C GLY A 385 -9.30 -1.56 -10.65
N LYS A 386 -8.67 -0.61 -11.37
CA LYS A 386 -9.28 0.21 -12.43
C LYS A 386 -8.73 -0.15 -13.80
N ASP A 387 -9.60 -0.22 -14.80
CA ASP A 387 -9.25 -0.61 -16.18
C ASP A 387 -9.86 0.32 -17.24
N CYS A 388 -10.46 1.45 -16.82
CA CYS A 388 -10.92 2.48 -17.74
C CYS A 388 -10.96 3.91 -17.16
N GLY A 389 -10.81 4.88 -18.05
CA GLY A 389 -11.00 6.30 -17.76
C GLY A 389 -9.90 6.93 -16.90
N ALA A 390 -10.10 8.19 -16.56
CA ALA A 390 -9.18 8.99 -15.75
C ALA A 390 -9.41 8.76 -14.25
N VAL A 391 -8.35 8.49 -13.49
CA VAL A 391 -8.37 8.22 -12.05
C VAL A 391 -7.29 9.04 -11.34
N PRO A 392 -7.55 9.69 -10.20
CA PRO A 392 -6.48 10.34 -9.43
C PRO A 392 -5.40 9.34 -9.02
N ASP A 393 -4.13 9.72 -9.16
CA ASP A 393 -3.00 8.84 -8.80
C ASP A 393 -2.65 8.86 -7.30
N GLY A 394 -3.41 9.60 -6.48
CA GLY A 394 -3.12 9.80 -5.05
C GLY A 394 -2.01 10.82 -4.75
N CYS A 395 -1.32 11.33 -5.77
CA CYS A 395 -0.18 12.25 -5.68
C CYS A 395 -0.45 13.59 -6.38
N GLY A 396 -1.70 13.89 -6.70
CA GLY A 396 -2.12 15.12 -7.39
C GLY A 396 -2.04 15.03 -8.91
N GLY A 397 -1.63 13.88 -9.47
CA GLY A 397 -1.70 13.55 -10.89
C GLY A 397 -2.93 12.71 -11.25
N VAL A 398 -3.02 12.33 -12.52
CA VAL A 398 -4.13 11.54 -13.09
C VAL A 398 -3.57 10.37 -13.89
N LEU A 399 -4.09 9.18 -13.62
CA LEU A 399 -3.86 7.93 -14.36
C LEU A 399 -4.91 7.77 -15.45
N GLU A 400 -4.49 7.41 -16.65
CA GLU A 400 -5.38 7.06 -17.77
C GLU A 400 -5.46 5.53 -17.89
N CYS A 401 -6.48 4.92 -17.29
CA CYS A 401 -6.58 3.47 -17.13
C CYS A 401 -7.10 2.71 -18.36
N GLY A 402 -7.25 3.37 -19.50
CA GLY A 402 -7.67 2.76 -20.76
C GLY A 402 -9.14 2.99 -21.10
N THR A 403 -9.65 2.21 -22.06
CA THR A 403 -11.03 2.30 -22.55
C THR A 403 -11.66 0.92 -22.68
N CYS A 404 -12.95 0.83 -22.37
CA CYS A 404 -13.71 -0.41 -22.52
C CYS A 404 -14.00 -0.72 -23.99
N THR A 405 -14.02 -2.01 -24.31
CA THR A 405 -14.45 -2.49 -25.62
C THR A 405 -15.93 -2.85 -25.56
N ALA A 406 -16.71 -2.45 -26.55
CA ALA A 406 -18.12 -2.81 -26.61
C ALA A 406 -18.30 -4.35 -26.56
N PRO A 407 -19.27 -4.88 -25.79
CA PRO A 407 -20.43 -4.18 -25.22
C PRO A 407 -20.21 -3.49 -23.86
N GLU A 408 -19.03 -3.58 -23.26
CA GLU A 408 -18.76 -3.01 -21.95
C GLU A 408 -18.74 -1.48 -21.97
N SER A 409 -19.03 -0.88 -20.82
CA SER A 409 -18.97 0.57 -20.62
C SER A 409 -18.32 0.89 -19.28
N CYS A 410 -17.55 1.97 -19.25
CA CYS A 410 -16.81 2.38 -18.06
C CYS A 410 -17.79 2.77 -16.93
N GLY A 411 -17.78 2.02 -15.83
CA GLY A 411 -18.64 2.23 -14.67
C GLY A 411 -20.08 1.71 -14.81
N ALA A 412 -20.35 0.79 -15.75
CA ALA A 412 -21.71 0.34 -16.05
C ALA A 412 -22.44 -0.34 -14.87
N THR A 413 -21.70 -0.98 -13.95
CA THR A 413 -22.23 -1.68 -12.77
C THR A 413 -22.33 -0.78 -11.53
N GLY A 414 -22.07 0.53 -11.67
CA GLY A 414 -22.02 1.47 -10.55
C GLY A 414 -20.67 1.51 -9.83
N VAL A 415 -19.70 0.68 -10.23
CA VAL A 415 -18.31 0.75 -9.77
C VAL A 415 -17.51 1.68 -10.69
N PRO A 416 -17.08 2.87 -10.25
CA PRO A 416 -16.39 3.82 -11.13
C PRO A 416 -15.09 3.25 -11.69
N ASN A 417 -14.80 3.62 -12.94
CA ASN A 417 -13.54 3.31 -13.64
C ASN A 417 -13.24 1.81 -13.80
N VAL A 418 -14.30 0.98 -13.85
CA VAL A 418 -14.24 -0.45 -14.16
C VAL A 418 -15.08 -0.78 -15.40
N CYS A 419 -14.54 -1.56 -16.32
CA CYS A 419 -15.21 -2.09 -17.49
C CYS A 419 -16.11 -3.26 -17.10
N ALA A 420 -17.39 -3.06 -17.35
CA ALA A 420 -18.40 -4.09 -17.19
C ALA A 420 -19.57 -3.80 -18.13
N ALA A 421 -20.42 -4.80 -18.33
CA ALA A 421 -21.71 -4.64 -18.97
C ALA A 421 -22.81 -4.54 -17.90
N SER A 422 -23.80 -3.66 -18.12
CA SER A 422 -24.94 -3.50 -17.20
C SER A 422 -26.07 -4.53 -17.44
N ALA A 423 -25.97 -5.32 -18.51
CA ALA A 423 -26.87 -6.41 -18.83
C ALA A 423 -26.04 -7.67 -19.09
N SER A 424 -26.59 -8.83 -18.74
CA SER A 424 -25.97 -10.13 -19.00
C SER A 424 -25.54 -10.24 -20.46
N VAL A 425 -24.25 -10.40 -20.71
CA VAL A 425 -23.68 -10.52 -22.05
C VAL A 425 -22.83 -11.76 -22.09
N CYS A 426 -23.15 -12.64 -23.01
CA CYS A 426 -22.39 -13.88 -23.16
C CYS A 426 -21.00 -13.67 -23.81
N VAL A 427 -20.76 -12.51 -24.43
CA VAL A 427 -19.46 -12.22 -25.07
C VAL A 427 -19.03 -10.83 -24.64
N ASP A 428 -18.06 -10.78 -23.73
CA ASP A 428 -17.38 -9.55 -23.33
C ASP A 428 -16.48 -9.05 -24.46
N ARG A 429 -15.70 -9.96 -25.07
CA ARG A 429 -14.71 -9.55 -26.08
C ARG A 429 -14.48 -10.58 -27.16
N ASN A 430 -14.32 -10.10 -28.39
CA ASN A 430 -13.86 -10.92 -29.51
C ASN A 430 -12.35 -10.75 -29.70
N LEU A 431 -11.61 -11.85 -29.53
CA LEU A 431 -10.15 -11.94 -29.63
C LEU A 431 -9.67 -12.17 -31.07
N GLY A 432 -10.57 -12.35 -32.03
CA GLY A 432 -10.22 -12.60 -33.43
C GLY A 432 -9.70 -14.02 -33.65
N SER A 433 -8.60 -14.13 -34.41
CA SER A 433 -8.02 -15.43 -34.81
C SER A 433 -6.49 -15.46 -34.74
N GLU A 434 -5.89 -14.49 -34.07
CA GLU A 434 -4.43 -14.42 -33.93
C GLU A 434 -3.96 -15.39 -32.83
N LEU A 435 -2.70 -15.82 -32.94
CA LEU A 435 -1.98 -16.65 -31.97
C LEU A 435 -0.54 -16.13 -31.83
N PRO A 436 0.07 -16.26 -30.65
CA PRO A 436 -0.55 -16.71 -29.40
C PRO A 436 -1.50 -15.64 -28.82
N VAL A 437 -2.46 -16.06 -28.00
CA VAL A 437 -3.36 -15.15 -27.28
C VAL A 437 -2.93 -15.08 -25.82
N MET A 438 -2.70 -13.88 -25.32
CA MET A 438 -2.57 -13.60 -23.89
C MET A 438 -3.53 -12.48 -23.51
N VAL A 439 -4.41 -12.76 -22.57
CA VAL A 439 -5.41 -11.81 -22.08
C VAL A 439 -5.28 -11.72 -20.57
N LYS A 440 -4.90 -10.56 -20.07
CA LYS A 440 -4.96 -10.24 -18.65
C LYS A 440 -6.25 -9.48 -18.36
N GLY A 441 -6.87 -9.75 -17.23
CA GLY A 441 -8.13 -9.11 -16.84
C GLY A 441 -8.54 -9.46 -15.43
N SER A 442 -9.77 -9.07 -15.08
CA SER A 442 -10.39 -9.46 -13.82
C SER A 442 -11.83 -9.89 -14.03
N THR A 443 -12.23 -10.94 -13.31
CA THR A 443 -13.65 -11.29 -13.16
C THR A 443 -14.32 -10.46 -12.06
N ALA A 444 -13.56 -9.68 -11.29
CA ALA A 444 -14.12 -8.77 -10.29
C ALA A 444 -15.13 -7.81 -10.95
N HIS A 445 -16.31 -7.71 -10.33
CA HIS A 445 -17.42 -6.88 -10.80
C HIS A 445 -18.04 -7.29 -12.15
N ALA A 446 -17.66 -8.44 -12.71
CA ALA A 446 -18.35 -9.05 -13.85
C ALA A 446 -19.70 -9.66 -13.44
N GLY A 447 -20.51 -10.04 -14.43
CA GLY A 447 -21.74 -10.81 -14.21
C GLY A 447 -21.46 -12.30 -14.03
N ASP A 448 -22.42 -13.03 -13.47
CA ASP A 448 -22.51 -14.50 -13.54
C ASP A 448 -23.42 -14.83 -14.74
N ASP A 449 -22.83 -14.87 -15.93
CA ASP A 449 -23.50 -15.01 -17.22
C ASP A 449 -23.31 -16.42 -17.82
N HIS A 450 -22.42 -17.22 -17.25
CA HIS A 450 -22.02 -18.52 -17.77
C HIS A 450 -22.08 -19.62 -16.70
N LEU A 451 -22.64 -20.77 -17.08
CA LEU A 451 -22.65 -21.96 -16.23
C LEU A 451 -22.12 -23.15 -17.00
N SER A 452 -21.08 -23.79 -16.46
CA SER A 452 -20.36 -24.88 -17.12
C SER A 452 -20.58 -26.22 -16.44
N SER A 453 -20.29 -27.34 -17.13
CA SER A 453 -20.57 -28.67 -16.56
C SER A 453 -19.70 -29.00 -15.35
N CYS A 454 -18.55 -28.33 -15.21
CA CYS A 454 -17.59 -28.54 -14.14
C CYS A 454 -17.62 -27.47 -13.02
N GLY A 455 -18.53 -26.48 -13.06
CA GLY A 455 -18.63 -25.42 -12.05
C GLY A 455 -19.17 -24.09 -12.59
N GLY A 456 -18.89 -23.00 -11.87
CA GLY A 456 -19.21 -21.62 -12.28
C GLY A 456 -20.42 -20.98 -11.60
N SER A 457 -21.32 -21.78 -11.04
CA SER A 457 -22.57 -21.23 -10.48
C SER A 457 -22.32 -20.25 -9.34
N GLY A 458 -22.78 -19.01 -9.50
CA GLY A 458 -22.71 -17.96 -8.49
C GLY A 458 -21.38 -17.19 -8.48
N ALA A 459 -20.43 -17.51 -9.36
CA ALA A 459 -19.17 -16.80 -9.51
C ALA A 459 -19.23 -15.86 -10.72
N PRO A 460 -18.61 -14.67 -10.65
CA PRO A 460 -18.47 -13.81 -11.82
C PRO A 460 -17.59 -14.43 -12.91
N ASP A 461 -17.98 -14.27 -14.16
CA ASP A 461 -17.33 -14.86 -15.32
C ASP A 461 -17.10 -13.86 -16.47
N ARG A 462 -16.24 -14.27 -17.42
CA ARG A 462 -15.91 -13.51 -18.62
C ARG A 462 -15.92 -14.43 -19.85
N GLY A 463 -16.62 -14.01 -20.90
CA GLY A 463 -16.77 -14.72 -22.17
C GLY A 463 -15.97 -14.09 -23.32
N PHE A 464 -15.12 -14.90 -23.95
CA PHE A 464 -14.26 -14.50 -25.07
C PHE A 464 -14.57 -15.28 -26.35
N LEU A 465 -14.91 -14.60 -27.44
CA LEU A 465 -14.96 -15.24 -28.75
C LEU A 465 -13.57 -15.32 -29.36
N TRP A 466 -13.20 -16.49 -29.87
CA TRP A 466 -11.97 -16.69 -30.63
C TRP A 466 -12.21 -17.66 -31.79
N THR A 467 -11.49 -17.49 -32.90
CA THR A 467 -11.64 -18.29 -34.12
C THR A 467 -10.34 -18.99 -34.47
N ALA A 468 -10.37 -20.31 -34.58
CA ALA A 468 -9.19 -21.11 -34.89
C ALA A 468 -8.59 -20.73 -36.26
N PRO A 469 -7.32 -20.26 -36.35
CA PRO A 469 -6.72 -19.86 -37.62
C PRO A 469 -6.39 -21.03 -38.54
N ARG A 470 -6.25 -22.24 -37.97
CA ARG A 470 -5.96 -23.50 -38.66
C ARG A 470 -6.55 -24.69 -37.90
N SER A 471 -6.58 -25.86 -38.55
CA SER A 471 -7.06 -27.08 -37.90
C SER A 471 -5.93 -27.69 -37.07
N ALA A 472 -6.10 -27.75 -35.75
CA ALA A 472 -5.10 -28.27 -34.81
C ALA A 472 -5.76 -28.64 -33.46
N LEU A 473 -4.95 -29.11 -32.52
CA LEU A 473 -5.32 -29.22 -31.12
C LEU A 473 -4.84 -27.94 -30.41
N PHE A 474 -5.75 -27.22 -29.76
CA PHE A 474 -5.43 -25.95 -29.08
C PHE A 474 -5.53 -26.11 -27.57
N THR A 475 -4.62 -25.47 -26.84
CA THR A 475 -4.67 -25.34 -25.38
C THR A 475 -5.38 -24.04 -25.01
N PHE A 476 -6.13 -24.12 -23.92
CA PHE A 476 -6.74 -22.97 -23.27
C PHE A 476 -6.44 -23.11 -21.79
N ASP A 477 -5.73 -22.15 -21.22
CA ASP A 477 -5.36 -22.20 -19.80
C ASP A 477 -5.43 -20.85 -19.13
N THR A 478 -5.44 -20.89 -17.80
CA THR A 478 -5.47 -19.73 -16.92
C THR A 478 -4.30 -19.70 -15.94
N ALA A 479 -3.12 -20.13 -16.39
CA ALA A 479 -1.92 -20.14 -15.55
C ALA A 479 -1.63 -18.76 -14.93
N ARG A 480 -1.11 -18.75 -13.69
CA ARG A 480 -0.84 -17.56 -12.87
C ARG A 480 -2.07 -16.73 -12.46
N SER A 481 -3.28 -17.27 -12.57
CA SER A 481 -4.47 -16.51 -12.16
C SER A 481 -4.60 -16.44 -10.63
N ALA A 482 -4.91 -15.28 -10.07
CA ALA A 482 -5.14 -15.10 -8.63
C ALA A 482 -6.59 -15.47 -8.23
N ILE A 483 -7.15 -16.50 -8.88
CA ILE A 483 -8.49 -17.03 -8.63
C ILE A 483 -8.46 -18.55 -8.75
N ARG A 484 -9.44 -19.23 -8.14
CA ARG A 484 -9.68 -20.66 -8.39
C ARG A 484 -10.34 -20.83 -9.75
N SER A 485 -9.58 -20.60 -10.80
CA SER A 485 -10.12 -20.48 -12.14
C SER A 485 -10.79 -21.77 -12.60
N LEU A 486 -11.84 -21.59 -13.38
CA LEU A 486 -12.49 -22.58 -14.20
C LEU A 486 -12.42 -22.09 -15.64
N ILE A 487 -12.12 -22.99 -16.56
CA ILE A 487 -12.15 -22.70 -17.99
C ILE A 487 -13.09 -23.63 -18.72
N SER A 488 -13.96 -23.07 -19.56
CA SER A 488 -14.89 -23.82 -20.42
C SER A 488 -14.79 -23.32 -21.86
N VAL A 489 -14.77 -24.25 -22.81
CA VAL A 489 -14.71 -23.95 -24.25
C VAL A 489 -15.97 -24.49 -24.91
N ARG A 490 -16.70 -23.64 -25.63
CA ARG A 490 -17.99 -23.96 -26.27
C ARG A 490 -17.94 -23.74 -27.77
N SER A 491 -18.61 -24.59 -28.52
CA SER A 491 -18.66 -24.49 -29.98
C SER A 491 -19.49 -23.29 -30.44
N GLY A 492 -18.91 -22.40 -31.24
CA GLY A 492 -19.59 -21.23 -31.78
C GLY A 492 -19.67 -20.08 -30.77
N GLY A 493 -20.83 -19.89 -30.15
CA GLY A 493 -21.11 -18.77 -29.23
C GLY A 493 -22.05 -19.16 -28.09
N CYS A 494 -22.89 -18.24 -27.63
CA CYS A 494 -23.72 -18.35 -26.40
C CYS A 494 -24.62 -19.58 -26.25
N GLY A 495 -25.03 -20.19 -27.37
CA GLY A 495 -25.85 -21.41 -27.38
C GLY A 495 -25.07 -22.67 -27.76
N GLY A 496 -23.75 -22.56 -27.80
CA GLY A 496 -22.84 -23.62 -28.20
C GLY A 496 -22.85 -24.80 -27.25
N ALA A 497 -22.71 -26.01 -27.79
CA ALA A 497 -22.40 -27.17 -26.97
C ALA A 497 -21.01 -26.99 -26.34
N GLU A 498 -20.90 -27.32 -25.04
CA GLU A 498 -19.62 -27.36 -24.35
C GLU A 498 -18.75 -28.46 -24.94
N LEU A 499 -17.53 -28.09 -25.35
CA LEU A 499 -16.53 -28.98 -25.92
C LEU A 499 -15.61 -29.54 -24.85
N ALA A 500 -15.24 -28.71 -23.86
CA ALA A 500 -14.42 -29.09 -22.72
C ALA A 500 -14.65 -28.12 -21.56
N CYS A 501 -14.42 -28.61 -20.33
CA CYS A 501 -14.46 -27.83 -19.10
C CYS A 501 -13.43 -28.42 -18.12
N ALA A 502 -12.68 -27.56 -17.42
CA ALA A 502 -11.80 -27.97 -16.33
C ALA A 502 -11.74 -26.90 -15.24
N LYS A 503 -11.41 -27.32 -14.02
CA LYS A 503 -11.19 -26.47 -12.84
C LYS A 503 -9.78 -26.63 -12.25
N ASP A 504 -8.94 -27.32 -13.00
CA ASP A 504 -7.64 -27.86 -12.62
C ASP A 504 -6.85 -28.10 -13.91
N GLY A 505 -5.53 -28.29 -13.80
CA GLY A 505 -4.67 -28.54 -14.95
C GLY A 505 -3.51 -27.58 -15.13
N ILE A 506 -3.26 -26.69 -14.16
CA ILE A 506 -1.97 -26.00 -13.98
C ILE A 506 -1.44 -26.35 -12.59
N SER A 507 -0.13 -26.56 -12.49
CA SER A 507 0.52 -27.06 -11.26
C SER A 507 0.64 -26.03 -10.13
N TYR A 508 0.55 -24.73 -10.43
CA TYR A 508 0.64 -23.62 -9.46
C TYR A 508 -0.29 -22.47 -9.86
N GLY A 509 -0.77 -21.68 -8.90
CA GLY A 509 -1.52 -20.45 -9.20
C GLY A 509 -2.98 -20.63 -9.61
N GLY A 510 -3.74 -21.54 -8.99
CA GLY A 510 -5.20 -21.67 -9.18
C GLY A 510 -5.71 -21.94 -10.61
N GLY A 511 -4.80 -22.16 -11.56
CA GLY A 511 -5.08 -22.25 -12.98
C GLY A 511 -5.82 -23.53 -13.39
N ALA A 512 -6.66 -23.41 -14.42
CA ALA A 512 -7.35 -24.52 -15.06
C ALA A 512 -6.92 -24.64 -16.51
N ARG A 513 -7.08 -25.84 -17.10
CA ARG A 513 -6.67 -26.06 -18.48
C ARG A 513 -7.52 -27.09 -19.22
N VAL A 514 -7.77 -26.81 -20.50
CA VAL A 514 -8.38 -27.77 -21.45
C VAL A 514 -7.62 -27.79 -22.77
N SER A 515 -7.73 -28.90 -23.50
CA SER A 515 -7.25 -29.02 -24.88
C SER A 515 -8.40 -29.41 -25.80
N VAL A 516 -8.62 -28.66 -26.88
CA VAL A 516 -9.77 -28.87 -27.77
C VAL A 516 -9.32 -28.95 -29.24
N PRO A 517 -9.66 -30.04 -29.96
CA PRO A 517 -9.42 -30.13 -31.39
C PRO A 517 -10.40 -29.23 -32.13
N LEU A 518 -9.90 -28.29 -32.91
CA LEU A 518 -10.71 -27.35 -33.68
C LEU A 518 -10.32 -27.39 -35.15
N VAL A 519 -11.29 -27.13 -36.03
CA VAL A 519 -11.03 -26.98 -37.47
C VAL A 519 -10.84 -25.52 -37.84
N GLN A 520 -10.10 -25.27 -38.92
CA GLN A 520 -9.86 -23.91 -39.41
C GLN A 520 -11.17 -23.12 -39.60
N GLY A 521 -11.20 -21.91 -39.06
CA GLY A 521 -12.36 -21.02 -39.10
C GLY A 521 -13.47 -21.39 -38.10
N GLN A 522 -13.29 -22.44 -37.29
CA GLN A 522 -14.22 -22.75 -36.20
C GLN A 522 -14.09 -21.70 -35.11
N THR A 523 -15.18 -20.99 -34.84
CA THR A 523 -15.31 -20.07 -33.72
C THR A 523 -15.69 -20.83 -32.46
N VAL A 524 -15.12 -20.44 -31.33
CA VAL A 524 -15.46 -20.93 -29.99
C VAL A 524 -15.68 -19.76 -29.04
N LEU A 525 -16.48 -20.00 -28.01
CA LEU A 525 -16.60 -19.15 -26.83
C LEU A 525 -15.75 -19.78 -25.72
N VAL A 526 -14.76 -19.05 -25.24
CA VAL A 526 -13.90 -19.39 -24.11
C VAL A 526 -14.41 -18.62 -22.90
N VAL A 527 -14.77 -19.34 -21.85
CA VAL A 527 -15.28 -18.76 -20.60
C VAL A 527 -14.22 -18.93 -19.53
N VAL A 528 -13.83 -17.83 -18.90
CA VAL A 528 -13.03 -17.80 -17.67
C VAL A 528 -13.96 -17.48 -16.51
N ASP A 529 -13.94 -18.32 -15.50
CA ASP A 529 -14.89 -18.35 -14.38
C ASP A 529 -14.14 -18.83 -13.13
N ALA A 530 -14.84 -19.02 -12.00
CA ALA A 530 -14.30 -19.69 -10.83
C ALA A 530 -15.01 -21.02 -10.53
N ALA A 531 -14.25 -21.97 -9.98
CA ALA A 531 -14.74 -23.31 -9.67
C ALA A 531 -15.85 -23.32 -8.59
N SER A 532 -15.87 -22.31 -7.71
CA SER A 532 -16.83 -22.17 -6.62
C SER A 532 -17.11 -20.70 -6.30
N PRO A 533 -18.32 -20.35 -5.82
CA PRO A 533 -18.71 -18.98 -5.46
C PRO A 533 -18.19 -18.57 -4.07
N ASP A 534 -17.10 -19.19 -3.59
CA ASP A 534 -16.55 -18.98 -2.26
C ASP A 534 -15.40 -17.94 -2.29
N ARG A 535 -14.44 -18.06 -1.37
CA ARG A 535 -13.22 -17.23 -1.34
C ARG A 535 -12.49 -17.37 -2.68
N PHE A 536 -11.96 -16.27 -3.23
CA PHE A 536 -11.32 -16.25 -4.56
C PHE A 536 -12.23 -16.60 -5.76
N SER A 537 -13.54 -16.40 -5.62
CA SER A 537 -14.51 -16.55 -6.72
C SER A 537 -14.40 -15.44 -7.77
N ALA A 538 -13.71 -14.34 -7.46
CA ALA A 538 -13.43 -13.27 -8.40
C ALA A 538 -12.05 -12.65 -8.12
N GLY A 539 -11.41 -12.15 -9.17
CA GLY A 539 -10.05 -11.62 -9.08
C GLY A 539 -9.35 -11.58 -10.43
N TYR A 540 -8.05 -11.33 -10.40
CA TYR A 540 -7.18 -11.28 -11.55
C TYR A 540 -7.06 -12.65 -12.24
N PHE A 541 -7.12 -12.65 -13.56
CA PHE A 541 -6.84 -13.82 -14.37
C PHE A 541 -5.91 -13.48 -15.53
N GLU A 542 -5.20 -14.51 -15.98
CA GLU A 542 -4.57 -14.54 -17.30
C GLU A 542 -5.26 -15.65 -18.10
N LEU A 543 -5.60 -15.39 -19.36
CA LEU A 543 -6.11 -16.38 -20.30
C LEU A 543 -5.12 -16.53 -21.43
N HIS A 544 -4.71 -17.77 -21.66
CA HIS A 544 -3.81 -18.16 -22.74
C HIS A 544 -4.52 -19.06 -23.74
N ILE A 545 -4.25 -18.81 -25.03
CA ILE A 545 -4.67 -19.70 -26.11
C ILE A 545 -3.48 -19.90 -27.05
N ASP A 546 -3.03 -21.15 -27.19
CA ASP A 546 -2.00 -21.54 -28.15
C ASP A 546 -2.32 -22.89 -28.81
N GLU A 547 -1.60 -23.22 -29.88
CA GLU A 547 -1.61 -24.57 -30.42
C GLU A 547 -0.78 -25.51 -29.54
N LEU A 548 -1.35 -26.66 -29.18
CA LEU A 548 -0.66 -27.68 -28.39
C LEU A 548 0.60 -28.14 -29.11
N ARG A 549 1.74 -27.99 -28.43
CA ARG A 549 3.05 -28.40 -28.89
C ARG A 549 3.40 -29.78 -28.33
N ALA A 550 4.51 -30.33 -28.82
CA ALA A 550 5.03 -31.59 -28.31
C ALA A 550 5.97 -31.40 -27.11
N SER A 551 6.37 -30.16 -26.83
CA SER A 551 7.31 -29.75 -25.79
C SER A 551 7.25 -28.22 -25.65
N GLU A 552 7.49 -27.72 -24.44
CA GLU A 552 7.56 -26.28 -24.17
C GLU A 552 8.89 -25.65 -24.65
N ALA A 553 9.85 -26.49 -25.05
CA ALA A 553 11.13 -26.04 -25.58
C ALA A 553 10.97 -25.01 -26.72
N GLY A 554 11.50 -23.80 -26.49
CA GLY A 554 11.42 -22.67 -27.43
C GLY A 554 10.25 -21.72 -27.20
N ALA A 555 9.39 -21.97 -26.21
CA ALA A 555 8.37 -21.07 -25.69
C ALA A 555 8.48 -20.78 -24.18
N CYS A 556 9.61 -21.15 -23.56
CA CYS A 556 9.91 -21.07 -22.13
C CYS A 556 9.79 -19.72 -21.38
N PHE A 557 9.27 -18.67 -22.02
CA PHE A 557 9.10 -17.34 -21.44
C PHE A 557 7.85 -16.64 -21.99
N ASP A 558 6.89 -17.39 -22.53
CA ASP A 558 5.65 -16.85 -23.11
C ASP A 558 4.46 -16.91 -22.16
N GLY A 559 4.64 -17.56 -21.01
CA GLY A 559 3.67 -17.58 -19.95
C GLY A 559 2.58 -18.64 -20.10
N MET A 560 2.69 -19.57 -21.03
CA MET A 560 1.61 -20.51 -21.38
C MET A 560 2.04 -21.96 -21.18
N ASP A 561 1.11 -22.86 -20.87
CA ASP A 561 1.38 -24.31 -20.88
C ASP A 561 1.23 -24.82 -22.33
N ASN A 562 2.29 -24.64 -23.15
CA ASN A 562 2.20 -24.88 -24.59
C ASN A 562 2.12 -26.37 -24.94
N ASP A 563 2.72 -27.27 -24.18
CA ASP A 563 2.85 -28.70 -24.52
C ASP A 563 1.93 -29.61 -23.75
N GLY A 564 1.43 -29.08 -22.65
CA GLY A 564 0.28 -29.56 -22.00
C GLY A 564 0.48 -30.43 -20.79
N ASP A 565 1.61 -30.30 -20.11
CA ASP A 565 1.96 -31.12 -18.98
C ASP A 565 1.67 -30.47 -17.62
N ARG A 566 1.03 -29.28 -17.64
CA ARG A 566 0.60 -28.43 -16.51
C ARG A 566 1.67 -27.49 -15.96
N TRP A 567 2.89 -27.53 -16.48
CA TRP A 567 3.94 -26.59 -16.14
C TRP A 567 4.00 -25.47 -17.18
N VAL A 568 4.62 -24.36 -16.78
CA VAL A 568 4.72 -23.16 -17.61
C VAL A 568 6.13 -22.61 -17.49
N ASP A 569 6.66 -22.16 -18.61
CA ASP A 569 7.94 -21.51 -18.78
C ASP A 569 9.07 -22.26 -18.06
N CYS A 570 9.87 -21.54 -17.27
CA CYS A 570 10.96 -22.10 -16.49
C CYS A 570 10.53 -23.00 -15.33
N ALA A 571 9.23 -23.08 -15.05
CA ALA A 571 8.72 -24.13 -14.18
C ALA A 571 8.52 -25.45 -14.93
N ASP A 572 8.66 -25.47 -16.25
CA ASP A 572 8.63 -26.70 -17.03
C ASP A 572 10.01 -27.36 -17.12
N THR A 573 10.01 -28.70 -17.10
CA THR A 573 11.24 -29.49 -17.21
C THR A 573 11.88 -29.39 -18.60
N ASP A 574 11.07 -29.23 -19.65
CA ASP A 574 11.51 -29.01 -21.02
C ASP A 574 12.27 -27.69 -21.21
N CYS A 575 12.02 -26.75 -20.30
CA CYS A 575 12.64 -25.43 -20.28
C CYS A 575 13.82 -25.30 -19.32
N HIS A 576 14.16 -26.36 -18.58
CA HIS A 576 15.22 -26.34 -17.57
C HIS A 576 16.57 -25.84 -18.12
N ASP A 577 16.95 -26.31 -19.31
CA ASP A 577 18.22 -25.94 -19.96
C ASP A 577 18.13 -24.66 -20.80
N ALA A 578 16.96 -24.01 -20.85
CA ALA A 578 16.77 -22.79 -21.64
C ALA A 578 17.60 -21.63 -21.05
N PRO A 579 18.37 -20.90 -21.88
CA PRO A 579 19.10 -19.73 -21.41
C PRO A 579 18.15 -18.68 -20.81
N GLY A 580 18.17 -18.54 -19.49
CA GLY A 580 17.25 -17.66 -18.76
C GLY A 580 16.57 -18.34 -17.58
N CYS A 581 16.37 -19.67 -17.62
CA CYS A 581 15.68 -20.39 -16.55
C CYS A 581 16.47 -20.59 -15.26
N GLY A 582 17.71 -20.09 -15.19
CA GLY A 582 18.46 -19.91 -13.93
C GLY A 582 17.94 -18.76 -13.04
N GLY A 583 16.66 -18.41 -13.14
CA GLY A 583 15.99 -17.34 -12.37
C GLY A 583 15.51 -16.14 -13.20
N ARG A 584 16.20 -15.77 -14.28
CA ARG A 584 15.81 -14.61 -15.13
C ARG A 584 14.47 -14.78 -15.83
N GLY A 585 14.10 -16.00 -16.17
CA GLY A 585 12.92 -16.28 -16.98
C GLY A 585 11.58 -16.16 -16.26
N CYS A 586 11.61 -16.24 -14.94
CA CYS A 586 10.42 -16.14 -14.10
C CYS A 586 10.45 -14.89 -13.20
N ALA A 587 11.59 -14.21 -13.10
CA ALA A 587 11.66 -12.94 -12.39
C ALA A 587 10.92 -11.84 -13.16
N HIS A 588 10.12 -11.06 -12.44
CA HIS A 588 9.50 -9.86 -12.99
C HIS A 588 10.53 -8.72 -13.13
N HIS A 589 11.55 -8.71 -12.25
CA HIS A 589 12.63 -7.73 -12.28
C HIS A 589 13.97 -8.40 -11.99
N ASP A 590 15.03 -7.96 -12.68
CA ASP A 590 16.42 -8.30 -12.36
C ASP A 590 17.07 -7.11 -11.63
N LEU A 591 17.28 -7.26 -10.32
CA LEU A 591 17.88 -6.25 -9.45
C LEU A 591 19.43 -6.26 -9.51
N GLY A 592 20.02 -7.20 -10.26
CA GLY A 592 21.46 -7.34 -10.40
C GLY A 592 22.15 -7.77 -9.11
N SER A 593 23.26 -7.11 -8.77
CA SER A 593 24.11 -7.47 -7.63
C SER A 593 24.50 -6.26 -6.77
N ALA A 594 23.73 -5.17 -6.85
CA ALA A 594 24.00 -3.96 -6.08
C ALA A 594 23.67 -4.18 -4.59
N LEU A 595 24.36 -3.43 -3.72
CA LEU A 595 24.07 -3.34 -2.29
C LEU A 595 24.41 -1.93 -1.76
N PRO A 596 23.60 -1.39 -0.82
CA PRO A 596 22.27 -1.89 -0.45
C PRO A 596 21.27 -1.73 -1.61
N VAL A 597 20.19 -2.50 -1.59
CA VAL A 597 19.06 -2.34 -2.53
C VAL A 597 17.87 -1.77 -1.78
N THR A 598 17.21 -0.80 -2.38
CA THR A 598 15.86 -0.36 -2.01
C THR A 598 15.04 -0.35 -3.30
N PHE A 599 14.02 -1.20 -3.37
CA PHE A 599 13.17 -1.36 -4.53
C PHE A 599 11.71 -1.13 -4.16
N HIS A 600 11.04 -0.18 -4.81
CA HIS A 600 9.62 0.07 -4.59
C HIS A 600 8.78 -0.71 -5.63
N GLY A 601 8.01 -1.69 -5.15
CA GLY A 601 7.24 -2.61 -5.99
C GLY A 601 5.75 -2.66 -5.64
N GLU A 602 4.95 -3.27 -6.51
CA GLU A 602 3.54 -3.60 -6.25
C GLU A 602 3.21 -4.95 -6.88
N THR A 603 2.29 -5.74 -6.33
CA THR A 603 1.98 -7.06 -6.89
C THR A 603 0.97 -7.02 -8.04
N ALA A 604 0.28 -5.91 -8.26
CA ALA A 604 -0.73 -5.76 -9.30
C ALA A 604 -0.27 -6.20 -10.71
N GLY A 605 -1.09 -7.01 -11.36
CA GLY A 605 -0.91 -7.54 -12.72
C GLY A 605 0.15 -8.64 -12.85
N SER A 606 0.64 -9.19 -11.74
CA SER A 606 1.74 -10.17 -11.73
C SER A 606 1.24 -11.61 -11.70
N GLY A 607 -0.02 -11.82 -11.27
CA GLY A 607 -0.58 -13.15 -11.07
C GLY A 607 -0.06 -13.85 -9.81
N ASP A 608 -0.52 -15.08 -9.61
CA ASP A 608 -0.12 -15.99 -8.51
C ASP A 608 0.79 -17.08 -9.08
N GLY A 609 1.99 -16.70 -9.54
CA GLY A 609 2.90 -17.58 -10.28
C GLY A 609 3.86 -18.37 -9.40
N PHE A 610 3.92 -18.04 -8.12
CA PHE A 610 4.88 -18.54 -7.15
C PHE A 610 4.15 -18.97 -5.88
N GLN A 611 4.71 -19.94 -5.18
CA GLN A 611 4.13 -20.39 -3.92
C GLN A 611 5.24 -20.64 -2.92
N GLY A 612 5.28 -19.82 -1.87
CA GLY A 612 6.11 -20.03 -0.69
C GLY A 612 5.36 -20.79 0.41
N THR A 613 6.09 -21.29 1.40
CA THR A 613 5.53 -22.01 2.55
C THR A 613 4.72 -21.13 3.51
N CYS A 614 4.96 -19.82 3.49
CA CYS A 614 4.29 -18.80 4.30
C CYS A 614 3.51 -17.76 3.45
N GLY A 615 3.41 -17.98 2.14
CA GLY A 615 2.60 -17.16 1.23
C GLY A 615 1.11 -17.50 1.32
N ALA A 616 0.25 -16.53 0.98
CA ALA A 616 -1.18 -16.78 0.87
C ALA A 616 -1.50 -17.38 -0.51
N LEU A 617 -2.45 -18.31 -0.56
CA LEU A 617 -2.88 -18.90 -1.83
C LEU A 617 -3.62 -17.84 -2.66
N LEU A 618 -3.44 -17.85 -3.99
CA LEU A 618 -4.26 -17.08 -4.93
C LEU A 618 -4.20 -15.57 -4.69
N GLN A 619 -3.05 -15.12 -4.21
CA GLN A 619 -2.71 -13.72 -4.09
C GLN A 619 -1.70 -13.37 -5.15
N GLN A 620 -1.77 -12.14 -5.64
CA GLN A 620 -0.77 -11.72 -6.60
C GLN A 620 0.60 -11.61 -5.93
N ASP A 621 1.59 -12.24 -6.54
CA ASP A 621 2.98 -12.28 -6.09
C ASP A 621 3.90 -11.58 -7.07
N ARG A 622 5.10 -11.21 -6.64
CA ARG A 622 6.11 -10.67 -7.55
C ARG A 622 7.50 -11.14 -7.18
N ALA A 623 8.11 -11.88 -8.10
CA ALA A 623 9.50 -12.34 -8.01
C ALA A 623 10.52 -11.33 -8.55
N HIS A 624 11.64 -11.19 -7.83
CA HIS A 624 12.81 -10.38 -8.17
C HIS A 624 14.07 -11.22 -8.17
N LEU A 625 14.86 -11.17 -9.24
CA LEU A 625 16.16 -11.81 -9.28
C LEU A 625 17.23 -10.91 -8.65
N TRP A 626 18.04 -11.47 -7.77
CA TRP A 626 19.22 -10.80 -7.22
C TRP A 626 20.40 -11.76 -7.11
N THR A 627 21.62 -11.25 -7.29
CA THR A 627 22.87 -12.03 -7.28
C THR A 627 23.81 -11.52 -6.21
N ALA A 628 24.28 -12.41 -5.33
CA ALA A 628 25.20 -12.06 -4.26
C ALA A 628 26.55 -11.55 -4.81
N PRO A 629 26.97 -10.30 -4.53
CA PRO A 629 28.22 -9.76 -5.07
C PRO A 629 29.47 -10.36 -4.41
N LYS A 630 29.34 -10.92 -3.21
CA LYS A 630 30.37 -11.62 -2.44
C LYS A 630 29.72 -12.73 -1.60
N ALA A 631 30.52 -13.61 -1.00
CA ALA A 631 29.99 -14.56 -0.02
C ALA A 631 29.64 -13.83 1.28
N GLY A 632 28.50 -14.13 1.89
CA GLY A 632 28.04 -13.48 3.11
C GLY A 632 26.62 -13.85 3.52
N THR A 633 26.16 -13.30 4.64
CA THR A 633 24.76 -13.37 5.06
C THR A 633 24.06 -12.07 4.71
N TYR A 634 22.91 -12.19 4.08
CA TYR A 634 22.09 -11.09 3.59
C TYR A 634 20.73 -11.12 4.24
N VAL A 635 20.17 -9.94 4.47
CA VAL A 635 18.77 -9.77 4.86
C VAL A 635 17.99 -9.28 3.66
N PHE A 636 16.84 -9.92 3.46
CA PHE A 636 15.79 -9.48 2.55
C PHE A 636 14.62 -9.11 3.43
N ASP A 637 14.12 -7.88 3.32
CA ASP A 637 13.01 -7.42 4.14
C ASP A 637 12.08 -6.50 3.36
N THR A 638 10.87 -6.32 3.89
CA THR A 638 9.89 -5.37 3.35
C THR A 638 9.53 -4.25 4.32
N ALA A 639 10.46 -3.86 5.19
CA ALA A 639 10.22 -2.80 6.15
C ALA A 639 10.22 -1.41 5.46
N PRO A 640 9.50 -0.42 6.01
CA PRO A 640 8.26 -0.63 6.77
C PRO A 640 7.15 -1.13 5.82
N SER A 641 6.44 -2.20 6.21
CA SER A 641 5.29 -2.68 5.45
C SER A 641 3.99 -2.09 5.98
N GLU A 642 3.23 -1.40 5.13
CA GLU A 642 1.88 -0.92 5.44
C GLU A 642 0.80 -1.96 5.11
N TRP A 643 1.14 -2.98 4.33
CA TRP A 643 0.21 -4.01 3.86
C TRP A 643 0.63 -5.38 4.35
N GLY A 644 -0.34 -6.24 4.63
CA GLY A 644 -0.06 -7.64 4.90
C GLY A 644 0.63 -8.29 3.70
N ASN A 645 1.79 -8.90 3.93
CA ASN A 645 2.58 -9.56 2.90
C ASN A 645 3.40 -10.73 3.43
N ALA A 646 3.76 -11.63 2.53
CA ALA A 646 4.79 -12.64 2.74
C ALA A 646 6.03 -12.33 1.88
N LEU A 647 7.17 -12.82 2.34
CA LEU A 647 8.46 -12.69 1.69
C LEU A 647 9.16 -14.04 1.76
N TYR A 648 9.56 -14.57 0.61
CA TYR A 648 10.34 -15.80 0.55
C TYR A 648 11.44 -15.76 -0.50
N VAL A 649 12.50 -16.51 -0.23
CA VAL A 649 13.71 -16.55 -1.07
C VAL A 649 13.86 -17.95 -1.66
N LEU A 650 13.91 -18.05 -2.98
CA LEU A 650 14.06 -19.31 -3.72
C LEU A 650 15.41 -19.36 -4.43
N THR A 651 15.96 -20.56 -4.62
CA THR A 651 17.19 -20.77 -5.43
C THR A 651 16.98 -20.63 -6.95
N GLY A 652 15.75 -20.38 -7.41
CA GLY A 652 15.37 -20.28 -8.82
C GLY A 652 13.87 -20.50 -9.02
N CYS A 653 13.40 -20.60 -10.27
CA CYS A 653 11.97 -20.66 -10.62
C CYS A 653 11.22 -21.86 -10.00
N ARG A 654 11.93 -22.98 -9.81
CA ARG A 654 11.49 -24.16 -9.02
C ARG A 654 12.50 -24.48 -7.91
N GLY A 655 13.22 -23.46 -7.48
CA GLY A 655 14.30 -23.62 -6.53
C GLY A 655 13.78 -24.01 -5.16
N THR A 656 14.61 -24.67 -4.37
CA THR A 656 14.37 -24.83 -2.93
C THR A 656 14.20 -23.46 -2.29
N GLU A 657 13.19 -23.34 -1.42
CA GLU A 657 12.99 -22.20 -0.53
C GLU A 657 14.10 -22.17 0.52
N LEU A 658 14.80 -21.05 0.60
CA LEU A 658 15.90 -20.80 1.53
C LEU A 658 15.40 -20.18 2.84
N GLY A 659 14.24 -19.53 2.80
CA GLY A 659 13.59 -18.95 3.96
C GLY A 659 12.30 -18.23 3.57
N CYS A 660 11.42 -18.08 4.56
CA CYS A 660 10.10 -17.48 4.42
C CYS A 660 9.77 -16.69 5.69
N ALA A 661 9.18 -15.51 5.54
CA ALA A 661 8.62 -14.70 6.63
C ALA A 661 7.32 -14.05 6.15
N SER A 662 6.40 -13.80 7.06
CA SER A 662 5.05 -13.34 6.71
C SER A 662 4.43 -12.50 7.81
N ASN A 663 3.75 -11.43 7.44
CA ASN A 663 2.91 -10.63 8.33
C ASN A 663 1.59 -10.34 7.61
N PRO A 664 0.49 -11.01 7.98
CA PRO A 664 -0.80 -10.84 7.31
C PRO A 664 -1.52 -9.53 7.69
N ASP A 665 -1.21 -8.97 8.86
CA ASP A 665 -1.91 -7.79 9.37
C ASP A 665 -1.25 -6.47 8.90
N GLY A 666 0.02 -6.54 8.47
CA GLY A 666 0.83 -5.37 8.11
C GLY A 666 1.23 -4.53 9.33
N GLY A 667 1.87 -3.39 9.06
CA GLY A 667 2.26 -2.40 10.07
C GLY A 667 3.67 -2.57 10.67
N PRO A 668 4.16 -1.55 11.41
CA PRO A 668 5.53 -1.46 11.90
C PRO A 668 5.79 -2.09 13.28
N PRO A 669 5.06 -3.15 13.69
CA PRO A 669 5.79 -4.28 14.25
C PRO A 669 5.68 -5.51 13.34
N GLY A 670 6.82 -6.06 12.95
CA GLY A 670 6.90 -7.38 12.30
C GLY A 670 6.82 -7.33 10.78
N SER A 671 7.51 -6.41 10.11
CA SER A 671 7.66 -6.53 8.66
C SER A 671 8.39 -7.83 8.31
N PRO A 672 8.00 -8.55 7.25
CA PRO A 672 8.70 -9.78 6.86
C PRO A 672 10.18 -9.54 6.56
N ALA A 673 11.05 -10.31 7.23
CA ALA A 673 12.48 -10.30 7.01
C ALA A 673 13.04 -11.73 6.98
N VAL A 674 13.90 -12.03 6.00
CA VAL A 674 14.51 -13.35 5.78
C VAL A 674 16.04 -13.21 5.74
N LYS A 675 16.72 -13.96 6.61
CA LYS A 675 18.19 -14.07 6.67
C LYS A 675 18.67 -15.26 5.84
N VAL A 676 19.54 -15.03 4.85
CA VAL A 676 20.09 -16.08 3.99
C VAL A 676 21.60 -15.94 3.80
N THR A 677 22.34 -17.03 3.98
CA THR A 677 23.77 -17.10 3.65
C THR A 677 23.96 -17.56 2.21
N LEU A 678 24.71 -16.80 1.41
CA LEU A 678 24.91 -17.01 -0.02
C LEU A 678 26.40 -16.96 -0.39
N GLU A 679 26.77 -17.74 -1.40
CA GLU A 679 28.10 -17.70 -2.01
C GLU A 679 28.23 -16.56 -3.03
N GLN A 680 29.48 -16.14 -3.32
CA GLN A 680 29.71 -15.12 -4.34
C GLN A 680 29.18 -15.56 -5.71
N GLY A 681 28.37 -14.72 -6.34
CA GLY A 681 27.77 -14.97 -7.65
C GLY A 681 26.55 -15.89 -7.60
N GLN A 682 26.11 -16.33 -6.41
CA GLN A 682 24.88 -17.10 -6.26
C GLN A 682 23.68 -16.19 -6.50
N ALA A 683 22.81 -16.59 -7.44
CA ALA A 683 21.56 -15.90 -7.74
C ALA A 683 20.39 -16.52 -6.97
N VAL A 684 19.46 -15.69 -6.53
CA VAL A 684 18.23 -16.07 -5.83
C VAL A 684 17.04 -15.28 -6.37
N LEU A 685 15.85 -15.86 -6.26
CA LEU A 685 14.59 -15.16 -6.46
C LEU A 685 14.04 -14.75 -5.11
N VAL A 686 13.72 -13.47 -4.97
CA VAL A 686 13.06 -12.89 -3.82
C VAL A 686 11.62 -12.61 -4.22
N VAL A 687 10.67 -13.31 -3.64
CA VAL A 687 9.26 -13.20 -3.97
C VAL A 687 8.53 -12.47 -2.86
N VAL A 688 7.83 -11.40 -3.22
CA VAL A 688 6.91 -10.70 -2.34
C VAL A 688 5.50 -11.08 -2.73
N ASP A 689 4.75 -11.61 -1.78
CA ASP A 689 3.44 -12.21 -1.97
C ASP A 689 2.39 -11.45 -1.15
N GLY A 690 1.27 -11.13 -1.79
CA GLY A 690 0.20 -10.36 -1.16
C GLY A 690 -0.51 -11.16 -0.07
N MET A 691 -0.80 -10.54 1.07
CA MET A 691 -1.61 -11.19 2.12
C MET A 691 -2.64 -10.27 2.77
N ALA A 692 -2.79 -9.04 2.28
CA ALA A 692 -3.64 -8.02 2.90
C ALA A 692 -5.10 -8.45 3.10
N ASN A 693 -5.59 -9.37 2.27
CA ASN A 693 -6.86 -10.05 2.49
C ASN A 693 -6.76 -11.49 1.97
N PRO A 694 -6.45 -12.48 2.83
CA PRO A 694 -6.08 -13.84 2.41
C PRO A 694 -7.24 -14.63 1.79
N ASP A 695 -8.40 -14.01 1.58
CA ASP A 695 -9.61 -14.62 1.02
C ASP A 695 -10.04 -14.00 -0.32
N GLN A 696 -9.36 -12.94 -0.77
CA GLN A 696 -9.68 -12.17 -1.97
C GLN A 696 -8.41 -11.65 -2.63
N ASP A 697 -8.34 -11.70 -3.96
CA ASP A 697 -7.24 -11.12 -4.73
C ASP A 697 -7.08 -9.61 -4.42
N THR A 698 -6.02 -9.29 -3.65
CA THR A 698 -5.75 -7.93 -3.20
C THR A 698 -4.30 -7.58 -3.47
N PRO A 699 -3.99 -6.89 -4.57
CA PRO A 699 -2.63 -6.47 -4.83
C PRO A 699 -2.17 -5.45 -3.79
N ILE A 700 -0.88 -5.52 -3.44
CA ILE A 700 -0.25 -4.67 -2.43
C ILE A 700 0.84 -3.81 -3.06
N ARG A 701 1.28 -2.75 -2.37
CA ARG A 701 2.64 -2.25 -2.60
C ARG A 701 3.57 -2.77 -1.52
N TYR A 702 4.86 -2.60 -1.77
CA TYR A 702 5.90 -2.89 -0.83
C TYR A 702 7.13 -2.08 -1.20
N THR A 703 8.01 -1.93 -0.22
CA THR A 703 9.42 -1.66 -0.45
C THR A 703 10.14 -2.97 -0.17
N LEU A 704 11.11 -3.34 -1.02
CA LEU A 704 11.99 -4.48 -0.81
C LEU A 704 13.39 -3.93 -0.54
N HIS A 705 13.94 -4.30 0.60
CA HIS A 705 15.31 -4.01 0.99
C HIS A 705 16.17 -5.26 0.86
N ILE A 706 17.41 -5.08 0.40
CA ILE A 706 18.44 -6.12 0.40
C ILE A 706 19.71 -5.53 1.00
N SER A 707 20.11 -6.04 2.15
CA SER A 707 21.22 -5.52 2.95
C SER A 707 22.17 -6.63 3.40
N GLU A 708 23.40 -6.26 3.78
CA GLU A 708 24.29 -7.18 4.50
C GLU A 708 23.81 -7.27 5.95
N HIS A 709 23.65 -8.49 6.44
CA HIS A 709 23.22 -8.73 7.81
C HIS A 709 24.15 -8.04 8.82
N ALA A 710 23.53 -7.35 9.78
CA ALA A 710 24.19 -6.82 10.96
C ALA A 710 23.57 -7.46 12.21
N GLU A 711 24.34 -7.55 13.29
CA GLU A 711 23.81 -8.07 14.57
C GLU A 711 22.89 -7.06 15.27
N THR A 712 22.99 -5.78 14.88
CA THR A 712 22.14 -4.65 15.26
C THR A 712 22.15 -3.61 14.13
N GLU A 713 21.12 -2.79 14.04
CA GLU A 713 20.95 -1.58 13.24
C GLU A 713 21.71 -0.36 13.78
N THR A 714 22.50 -0.52 14.84
CA THR A 714 23.31 0.58 15.38
C THR A 714 24.20 1.21 14.29
N GLY A 715 23.92 2.47 13.95
CA GLY A 715 24.63 3.20 12.88
C GLY A 715 23.99 3.05 11.49
N ARG A 716 22.84 2.39 11.39
CA ARG A 716 22.00 2.23 10.19
C ARG A 716 20.53 2.62 10.41
N CYS A 717 20.20 3.17 11.58
CA CYS A 717 18.87 3.64 12.03
C CYS A 717 18.12 4.71 11.19
N ALA A 718 18.48 4.90 9.92
CA ALA A 718 17.79 5.81 9.00
C ALA A 718 17.91 5.32 7.53
N ASP A 719 18.16 4.03 7.31
CA ASP A 719 18.30 3.44 5.97
C ASP A 719 17.03 2.72 5.47
N GLY A 720 16.04 2.58 6.34
CA GLY A 720 14.72 2.01 6.07
C GLY A 720 14.67 0.48 6.10
N ALA A 721 15.82 -0.20 6.19
CA ALA A 721 15.92 -1.65 6.12
C ALA A 721 16.04 -2.26 7.50
N ASP A 722 15.34 -3.37 7.73
CA ASP A 722 15.49 -4.23 8.91
C ASP A 722 16.83 -4.98 8.81
N ASN A 723 17.93 -4.40 9.30
CA ASN A 723 19.28 -4.93 9.02
C ASN A 723 19.64 -6.17 9.85
N ASP A 724 19.00 -6.33 10.98
CA ASP A 724 19.23 -7.46 11.88
C ASP A 724 18.16 -8.55 11.74
N ALA A 725 17.09 -8.29 10.99
CA ALA A 725 15.95 -9.16 10.69
C ALA A 725 15.20 -9.61 11.95
N ASP A 726 14.82 -8.66 12.79
CA ASP A 726 13.96 -8.87 13.96
C ASP A 726 12.49 -8.43 13.73
N GLY A 727 12.22 -7.79 12.60
CA GLY A 727 10.91 -7.30 12.16
C GLY A 727 10.65 -5.82 12.46
N ALA A 728 11.59 -5.11 13.07
CA ALA A 728 11.61 -3.66 13.22
C ALA A 728 12.68 -3.03 12.31
N ALA A 729 12.58 -1.72 12.08
CA ALA A 729 13.58 -0.98 11.32
C ALA A 729 13.67 0.48 11.79
N ASP A 730 14.85 1.04 11.71
CA ASP A 730 15.17 2.43 12.02
C ASP A 730 14.65 2.86 13.41
N SER A 731 13.95 4.01 13.49
CA SER A 731 13.40 4.55 14.72
C SER A 731 12.34 3.67 15.40
N ALA A 732 11.79 2.68 14.69
CA ALA A 732 10.89 1.71 15.27
C ALA A 732 11.64 0.56 15.98
N ASP A 733 12.93 0.37 15.67
CA ASP A 733 13.79 -0.60 16.33
C ASP A 733 14.28 -0.08 17.68
N SER A 734 14.32 -0.99 18.66
CA SER A 734 14.83 -0.77 20.00
C SER A 734 16.35 -0.59 20.07
N ASP A 735 17.10 -1.13 19.11
CA ASP A 735 18.56 -1.09 19.09
C ASP A 735 19.14 0.26 18.64
N CYS A 736 18.26 1.14 18.15
CA CYS A 736 18.52 2.51 17.73
C CYS A 736 18.45 3.52 18.89
N TRP A 737 18.16 3.07 20.13
CA TRP A 737 17.90 3.94 21.30
C TRP A 737 18.80 3.71 22.52
#